data_AF-A0A1G3YVX5-F1
#
_entry.id   AF-A0A1G3YVX5-F1
#
_cell.length_a   1.000
_cell.length_b   1.000
_cell.length_c   1.000
_cell.angle_alpha   90.00
_cell.angle_beta   90.00
_cell.angle_gamma   90.00
#
_symmetry.space_group_name_H-M   'P 1'
#
loop_
_entity.id
_entity.type
_entity.pdbx_description
1 polymer ?
#
loop_
_entity_poly.entity_id
_entity_poly.type
_entity_poly.pdbx_seq_one_letter_code
_entity_poly.pdbx_strand_id
1 'polypeptide(L)'
;MYQSFIGLEVHIHLLTASKVFCGCRAAFGEEPNTNVCPVCMGYPGVLPALNGEALRMSAVVARALNCSIAEKTWFERKQYFYPDMPKNYQITQFASPIGTDGWVDLEFHRMKKHIRIKECHLEEDAGKMVHAGNVSLLDYNRAGTSLLEIVTEPDFEIGEEAELFLQQLRRTVRYLGVCDGNMEEGSMRCDANVSVNLRGAGLGRKVEIKNLNSSRFVKLGLNYEIKRQTEILEKGGTVKQETRLWNENRDQTEAMRSKESAHDYRYFPEPDLPVFTSDAAFLASVDASLVELPVAREGRLTAEFGLTEAQAALVCEEKALADYFEEAVSSAVARGLGKAEAAERTVAWLSSDVKRIMNRDGLDASDLSSLRLTPARLASLVALIATGRISGKIAKQTLEAVFTEDADPEAIVEQRGWEQITDPAVIGAAVEKVFSEDPSAVSAAGAVNAAGAGDPARYKSLVAYLVGKVLAATGGRAEPGIARSLVEARFSARKLDIISFGGSISGKSEGGLVVGGELRDLRSAFAEDADIGPGVRVETEALGRFLSEEISPAEWSVLVGSLARRAVAVPKSGVVVAHGTDTLPYTAPLAHWLFGSSGLPLVFAASMEAPASLKAAAAALKAPALRALSGSGGVTVFVEGRSYPAVNLKFERLASDGFRTWNPGHLAELPVPLDGGVLAELPEEEIRRRLEAATRSLAVVKIYPGLRVEFIEALMSAGCSNFVLELYDTGTAPGGSSPYSLREAIRFGRERGAAFYCTSQQEGVVDFSTYVTAHELWKEGAVPMGALTTESAYARLLAAWLVAGDREGARSLMEH
;
A
#
# COMPACT_ATOMS: atom_id res chain seq x y z
N MET A 1 -11.06 -27.43 -37.60
CA MET A 1 -10.29 -27.03 -36.41
C MET A 1 -10.42 -28.14 -35.39
N TYR A 2 -9.31 -28.61 -34.82
CA TYR A 2 -9.30 -29.66 -33.80
C TYR A 2 -9.46 -29.07 -32.40
N GLN A 3 -9.89 -29.90 -31.45
CA GLN A 3 -9.98 -29.63 -30.03
C GLN A 3 -9.29 -30.78 -29.28
N SER A 4 -8.52 -30.45 -28.26
CA SER A 4 -7.87 -31.39 -27.35
C SER A 4 -8.64 -31.46 -26.04
N PHE A 5 -8.62 -32.65 -25.44
CA PHE A 5 -9.19 -32.96 -24.14
C PHE A 5 -8.11 -33.70 -23.34
N ILE A 6 -7.75 -33.14 -22.20
CA ILE A 6 -6.68 -33.64 -21.35
C ILE A 6 -7.25 -33.89 -19.96
N GLY A 7 -6.97 -35.07 -19.41
CA GLY A 7 -7.25 -35.43 -18.01
C GLY A 7 -5.99 -35.92 -17.33
N LEU A 8 -5.85 -35.66 -16.04
CA LEU A 8 -4.66 -35.99 -15.25
C LEU A 8 -5.02 -37.03 -14.18
N GLU A 9 -4.10 -37.96 -13.96
CA GLU A 9 -4.08 -38.90 -12.85
C GLU A 9 -2.88 -38.51 -11.99
N VAL A 10 -3.12 -37.90 -10.83
CA VAL A 10 -2.07 -37.36 -9.96
C VAL A 10 -1.99 -38.18 -8.69
N HIS A 11 -0.82 -38.76 -8.41
CA HIS A 11 -0.57 -39.51 -7.19
C HIS A 11 0.27 -38.70 -6.22
N ILE A 12 -0.17 -38.60 -4.97
CA ILE A 12 0.59 -37.94 -3.90
C ILE A 12 0.84 -38.90 -2.73
N HIS A 13 2.07 -38.93 -2.21
CA HIS A 13 2.37 -39.61 -0.95
C HIS A 13 1.90 -38.77 0.22
N LEU A 14 1.14 -39.39 1.11
CA LEU A 14 0.68 -38.73 2.33
C LEU A 14 1.79 -38.79 3.40
N LEU A 15 2.03 -37.67 4.09
CA LEU A 15 3.04 -37.52 5.15
C LEU A 15 2.60 -38.15 6.47
N THR A 16 2.15 -39.39 6.41
CA THR A 16 1.77 -40.21 7.57
C THR A 16 2.99 -40.81 8.24
N ALA A 17 2.98 -40.96 9.57
CA ALA A 17 4.09 -41.59 10.29
C ALA A 17 4.24 -43.09 9.99
N SER A 18 3.10 -43.79 9.80
CA SER A 18 3.03 -45.20 9.45
C SER A 18 2.39 -45.41 8.08
N LYS A 19 2.67 -46.57 7.47
CA LYS A 19 2.09 -47.03 6.21
C LYS A 19 0.55 -47.13 6.26
N VAL A 20 -0.10 -47.21 5.09
CA VAL A 20 -1.59 -47.14 5.01
C VAL A 20 -2.27 -48.38 5.58
N PHE A 21 -1.64 -49.56 5.49
CA PHE A 21 -2.22 -50.83 5.92
C PHE A 21 -1.41 -51.58 6.99
N CYS A 22 -0.34 -50.99 7.53
CA CYS A 22 0.49 -51.61 8.58
C CYS A 22 1.24 -50.56 9.43
N GLY A 23 1.80 -51.00 10.56
CA GLY A 23 2.52 -50.12 11.50
C GLY A 23 3.97 -49.77 11.13
N CYS A 24 4.45 -50.15 9.94
CA CYS A 24 5.81 -49.78 9.50
C CYS A 24 5.94 -48.27 9.32
N ARG A 25 7.13 -47.74 9.58
CA ARG A 25 7.49 -46.36 9.25
C ARG A 25 7.29 -46.10 7.75
N ALA A 26 6.63 -44.99 7.43
CA ALA A 26 6.51 -44.49 6.06
C ALA A 26 7.59 -43.43 5.81
N ALA A 27 8.81 -43.88 5.51
CA ALA A 27 9.95 -43.02 5.22
C ALA A 27 10.73 -43.53 4.00
N PHE A 28 11.37 -42.59 3.29
CA PHE A 28 12.17 -42.83 2.09
C PHE A 28 13.65 -42.60 2.35
N GLY A 29 14.51 -43.17 1.52
CA GLY A 29 15.96 -42.91 1.54
C GLY A 29 16.77 -43.67 2.61
N GLU A 30 16.12 -44.52 3.41
CA GLU A 30 16.80 -45.42 4.34
C GLU A 30 17.40 -46.65 3.63
N GLU A 31 18.17 -47.44 4.38
CA GLU A 31 18.76 -48.69 3.89
C GLU A 31 17.67 -49.63 3.30
N PRO A 32 17.88 -50.25 2.12
CA PRO A 32 16.85 -51.05 1.47
C PRO A 32 16.26 -52.15 2.36
N ASN A 33 14.94 -52.30 2.32
CA ASN A 33 14.20 -53.33 3.05
C ASN A 33 14.32 -53.30 4.60
N THR A 34 14.56 -52.14 5.21
CA THR A 34 14.51 -51.96 6.69
C THR A 34 13.15 -51.53 7.21
N ASN A 35 12.33 -50.89 6.38
CA ASN A 35 10.99 -50.37 6.72
C ASN A 35 9.88 -51.33 6.26
N VAL A 36 10.04 -52.62 6.56
CA VAL A 36 9.14 -53.68 6.10
C VAL A 36 8.63 -54.53 7.26
N CYS A 37 7.48 -55.18 7.06
CA CYS A 37 6.90 -56.15 7.99
C CYS A 37 6.16 -57.24 7.21
N PRO A 38 5.74 -58.35 7.86
CA PRO A 38 4.99 -59.41 7.21
C PRO A 38 3.75 -58.93 6.43
N VAL A 39 3.06 -57.89 6.91
CA VAL A 39 1.84 -57.35 6.26
C VAL A 39 2.17 -56.70 4.91
N CYS A 40 3.06 -55.72 4.87
CA CYS A 40 3.39 -55.04 3.61
C CYS A 40 4.19 -55.94 2.66
N MET A 41 4.84 -56.99 3.18
CA MET A 41 5.51 -58.04 2.40
C MET A 41 4.57 -59.16 1.94
N GLY A 42 3.29 -59.14 2.32
CA GLY A 42 2.31 -60.13 1.86
C GLY A 42 2.57 -61.57 2.34
N TYR A 43 3.10 -61.75 3.55
CA TYR A 43 3.36 -63.09 4.10
C TYR A 43 2.04 -63.87 4.31
N PRO A 44 2.04 -65.21 4.21
CA PRO A 44 0.84 -65.99 4.46
C PRO A 44 0.26 -65.76 5.87
N GLY A 45 -1.04 -65.48 5.94
CA GLY A 45 -1.79 -65.32 7.21
C GLY A 45 -1.81 -63.92 7.81
N VAL A 46 -1.25 -62.92 7.12
CA VAL A 46 -1.28 -61.50 7.56
C VAL A 46 -2.56 -60.80 7.12
N LEU A 47 -2.97 -59.77 7.85
CA LEU A 47 -4.15 -58.94 7.53
C LEU A 47 -3.76 -57.45 7.51
N PRO A 48 -4.30 -56.65 6.57
CA PRO A 48 -4.14 -55.20 6.56
C PRO A 48 -4.93 -54.53 7.68
N ALA A 49 -4.43 -53.38 8.18
CA ALA A 49 -5.14 -52.51 9.11
C ALA A 49 -5.05 -51.06 8.63
N LEU A 50 -6.19 -50.46 8.31
CA LEU A 50 -6.28 -49.11 7.74
C LEU A 50 -5.75 -48.05 8.72
N ASN A 51 -4.88 -47.18 8.22
CA ASN A 51 -4.38 -46.00 8.91
C ASN A 51 -5.44 -44.88 8.89
N GLY A 52 -6.02 -44.57 10.05
CA GLY A 52 -7.03 -43.52 10.20
C GLY A 52 -6.51 -42.12 9.84
N GLU A 53 -5.21 -41.86 10.03
CA GLU A 53 -4.61 -40.58 9.66
C GLU A 53 -4.46 -40.45 8.14
N ALA A 54 -4.09 -41.53 7.44
CA ALA A 54 -4.06 -41.55 5.97
C ALA A 54 -5.46 -41.24 5.41
N LEU A 55 -6.49 -41.88 5.96
CA LEU A 55 -7.87 -41.65 5.56
C LEU A 55 -8.33 -40.21 5.83
N ARG A 56 -7.99 -39.65 7.00
CA ARG A 56 -8.29 -38.26 7.35
C ARG A 56 -7.60 -37.28 6.40
N MET A 57 -6.30 -37.45 6.14
CA MET A 57 -5.55 -36.63 5.19
C MET A 57 -6.13 -36.70 3.77
N SER A 58 -6.52 -37.89 3.31
CA SER A 58 -7.20 -38.07 2.02
C SER A 58 -8.52 -37.29 1.94
N ALA A 59 -9.34 -37.37 3.00
CA ALA A 59 -10.59 -36.62 3.07
C ALA A 59 -10.36 -35.10 3.14
N VAL A 60 -9.31 -34.64 3.81
CA VAL A 60 -8.89 -33.22 3.84
C VAL A 60 -8.54 -32.72 2.44
N VAL A 61 -7.75 -33.50 1.67
CA VAL A 61 -7.43 -33.14 0.27
C VAL A 61 -8.70 -33.12 -0.58
N ALA A 62 -9.53 -34.16 -0.50
CA ALA A 62 -10.79 -34.22 -1.25
C ALA A 62 -11.68 -33.01 -0.94
N ARG A 63 -11.83 -32.65 0.34
CA ARG A 63 -12.59 -31.47 0.77
C ARG A 63 -11.98 -30.16 0.26
N ALA A 64 -10.66 -30.02 0.29
CA ALA A 64 -9.95 -28.85 -0.23
C ALA A 64 -10.07 -28.70 -1.75
N LEU A 65 -10.29 -29.81 -2.46
CA LEU A 65 -10.62 -29.87 -3.89
C LEU A 65 -12.13 -29.81 -4.15
N ASN A 66 -12.92 -29.38 -3.17
CA ASN A 66 -14.37 -29.23 -3.22
C ASN A 66 -15.14 -30.54 -3.54
N CYS A 67 -14.54 -31.71 -3.32
CA CYS A 67 -15.20 -33.00 -3.51
C CYS A 67 -16.27 -33.26 -2.43
N SER A 68 -17.29 -34.02 -2.81
CA SER A 68 -18.24 -34.64 -1.88
C SER A 68 -17.59 -35.85 -1.21
N ILE A 69 -17.46 -35.84 0.12
CA ILE A 69 -16.91 -36.96 0.88
C ILE A 69 -17.96 -38.07 0.97
N ALA A 70 -17.56 -39.31 0.66
CA ALA A 70 -18.46 -40.46 0.69
C ALA A 70 -18.95 -40.77 2.11
N GLU A 71 -20.25 -41.01 2.29
CA GLU A 71 -20.83 -41.45 3.57
C GLU A 71 -20.25 -42.81 3.98
N LYS A 72 -20.07 -43.70 3.01
CA LYS A 72 -19.45 -45.02 3.18
C LYS A 72 -18.41 -45.21 2.10
N THR A 73 -17.27 -45.76 2.49
CA THR A 73 -16.16 -46.05 1.59
C THR A 73 -15.52 -47.38 1.96
N TRP A 74 -15.04 -48.12 0.96
CA TRP A 74 -14.40 -49.42 1.15
C TRP A 74 -13.23 -49.59 0.19
N PHE A 75 -12.42 -50.60 0.45
CA PHE A 75 -11.26 -50.93 -0.35
C PHE A 75 -11.51 -52.15 -1.23
N GLU A 76 -10.78 -52.24 -2.32
CA GLU A 76 -10.83 -53.29 -3.33
C GLU A 76 -9.41 -53.73 -3.68
N ARG A 77 -9.28 -54.97 -4.17
CA ARG A 77 -8.03 -55.51 -4.66
C ARG A 77 -7.92 -55.28 -6.17
N LYS A 78 -6.93 -54.51 -6.60
CA LYS A 78 -6.49 -54.39 -7.99
C LYS A 78 -5.44 -55.45 -8.27
N GLN A 79 -5.81 -56.50 -8.99
CA GLN A 79 -4.98 -57.69 -9.19
C GLN A 79 -3.97 -57.49 -10.32
N TYR A 80 -2.68 -57.57 -10.03
CA TYR A 80 -1.62 -57.62 -11.03
C TYR A 80 -0.34 -58.23 -10.46
N PHE A 81 0.36 -59.01 -11.29
CA PHE A 81 1.61 -59.65 -10.92
C PHE A 81 2.77 -58.78 -11.38
N TYR A 82 3.50 -58.19 -10.44
CA TYR A 82 4.72 -57.46 -10.71
C TYR A 82 5.68 -57.54 -9.50
N PRO A 83 7.01 -57.67 -9.71
CA PRO A 83 7.95 -57.90 -8.61
C PRO A 83 7.95 -56.84 -7.49
N ASP A 84 7.58 -55.60 -7.79
CA ASP A 84 7.51 -54.52 -6.80
C ASP A 84 6.24 -54.57 -5.91
N MET A 85 5.25 -55.40 -6.25
CA MET A 85 4.02 -55.57 -5.51
C MET A 85 3.99 -56.95 -4.84
N PRO A 86 4.48 -57.08 -3.59
CA PRO A 86 4.72 -58.39 -2.97
C PRO A 86 3.44 -59.21 -2.75
N LYS A 87 2.29 -58.55 -2.61
CA LYS A 87 0.97 -59.21 -2.46
C LYS A 87 0.39 -59.71 -3.79
N ASN A 88 0.95 -59.29 -4.94
CA ASN A 88 0.38 -59.46 -6.29
C ASN A 88 -1.03 -58.84 -6.47
N TYR A 89 -1.42 -57.96 -5.56
CA TYR A 89 -2.55 -57.06 -5.69
C TYR A 89 -2.26 -55.79 -4.90
N GLN A 90 -2.75 -54.66 -5.40
CA GLN A 90 -2.75 -53.39 -4.70
C GLN A 90 -4.11 -53.20 -4.04
N ILE A 91 -4.11 -52.86 -2.75
CA ILE A 91 -5.32 -52.41 -2.06
C ILE A 91 -5.55 -50.94 -2.44
N THR A 92 -6.70 -50.66 -3.07
CA THR A 92 -7.09 -49.35 -3.61
C THR A 92 -8.62 -49.16 -3.46
N GLN A 93 -9.20 -48.12 -4.06
CA GLN A 93 -10.66 -47.92 -4.10
C GLN A 93 -11.06 -47.62 -5.54
N PHE A 94 -12.02 -48.39 -6.06
CA PHE A 94 -12.50 -48.23 -7.43
C PHE A 94 -13.98 -47.86 -7.46
N ALA A 95 -14.84 -48.60 -6.76
CA ALA A 95 -16.29 -48.37 -6.74
C ALA A 95 -16.73 -47.28 -5.74
N SER A 96 -15.94 -47.02 -4.70
CA SER A 96 -16.29 -46.12 -3.61
C SER A 96 -15.09 -45.30 -3.13
N PRO A 97 -14.60 -44.36 -3.96
CA PRO A 97 -13.53 -43.44 -3.59
C PRO A 97 -13.92 -42.57 -2.39
N ILE A 98 -12.94 -42.00 -1.70
CA ILE A 98 -13.16 -41.14 -0.52
C ILE A 98 -13.90 -39.85 -0.89
N GLY A 99 -13.60 -39.28 -2.05
CA GLY A 99 -14.28 -38.08 -2.55
C GLY A 99 -14.58 -38.16 -4.04
N THR A 100 -15.72 -37.58 -4.44
CA THR A 100 -16.14 -37.47 -5.84
C THR A 100 -16.64 -36.07 -6.18
N ASP A 101 -16.79 -35.78 -7.47
CA ASP A 101 -17.53 -34.61 -7.98
C ASP A 101 -17.01 -33.27 -7.43
N GLY A 102 -15.68 -33.15 -7.33
CA GLY A 102 -15.01 -31.92 -6.91
C GLY A 102 -14.68 -30.99 -8.07
N TRP A 103 -14.00 -29.89 -7.74
CA TRP A 103 -13.58 -28.91 -8.72
C TRP A 103 -12.52 -27.95 -8.17
N VAL A 104 -11.74 -27.37 -9.09
CA VAL A 104 -10.76 -26.32 -8.83
C VAL A 104 -10.87 -25.26 -9.92
N ASP A 105 -10.90 -23.98 -9.52
CA ASP A 105 -10.77 -22.87 -10.46
C ASP A 105 -9.29 -22.55 -10.71
N LEU A 106 -8.92 -22.45 -11.98
CA LEU A 106 -7.61 -22.01 -12.45
C LEU A 106 -7.72 -20.65 -13.12
N GLU A 107 -6.77 -19.77 -12.87
CA GLU A 107 -6.67 -18.50 -13.59
C GLU A 107 -5.58 -18.57 -14.65
N PHE A 108 -5.97 -18.57 -15.92
CA PHE A 108 -5.06 -18.63 -17.06
C PHE A 108 -5.30 -17.44 -17.98
N HIS A 109 -4.29 -16.59 -18.18
CA HIS A 109 -4.41 -15.35 -18.98
C HIS A 109 -5.59 -14.46 -18.56
N ARG A 110 -5.84 -14.31 -17.24
CA ARG A 110 -6.97 -13.57 -16.65
C ARG A 110 -8.35 -14.15 -16.97
N MET A 111 -8.42 -15.39 -17.46
CA MET A 111 -9.66 -16.14 -17.59
C MET A 111 -9.71 -17.23 -16.53
N LYS A 112 -10.81 -17.28 -15.78
CA LYS A 112 -11.08 -18.37 -14.85
C LYS A 112 -11.59 -19.58 -15.63
N LYS A 113 -10.92 -20.71 -15.47
CA LYS A 113 -11.31 -22.00 -16.03
C LYS A 113 -11.65 -22.95 -14.89
N HIS A 114 -12.83 -23.53 -14.95
CA HIS A 114 -13.33 -24.48 -13.98
C HIS A 114 -12.90 -25.90 -14.36
N ILE A 115 -12.08 -26.53 -13.54
CA ILE A 115 -11.58 -27.88 -13.76
C ILE A 115 -12.27 -28.82 -12.78
N ARG A 116 -12.98 -29.82 -13.29
CA ARG A 116 -13.67 -30.78 -12.45
C ARG A 116 -12.72 -31.89 -12.00
N ILE A 117 -12.85 -32.26 -10.73
CA ILE A 117 -12.18 -33.41 -10.12
C ILE A 117 -13.19 -34.55 -10.12
N LYS A 118 -12.86 -35.64 -10.81
CA LYS A 118 -13.72 -36.81 -10.90
C LYS A 118 -13.78 -37.52 -9.54
N GLU A 119 -12.60 -37.82 -8.99
CA GLU A 119 -12.48 -38.58 -7.75
C GLU A 119 -11.13 -38.39 -7.05
N CYS A 120 -11.11 -38.71 -5.76
CA CYS A 120 -9.92 -38.88 -4.94
C CYS A 120 -10.02 -40.23 -4.20
N HIS A 121 -9.09 -41.14 -4.44
CA HIS A 121 -9.08 -42.46 -3.78
C HIS A 121 -7.74 -42.79 -3.13
N LEU A 122 -7.81 -43.43 -1.96
CA LEU A 122 -6.66 -43.85 -1.18
C LEU A 122 -6.22 -45.26 -1.59
N GLU A 123 -4.94 -45.42 -1.84
CA GLU A 123 -4.32 -46.69 -2.16
C GLU A 123 -2.95 -46.84 -1.49
N GLU A 124 -2.37 -48.02 -1.62
CA GLU A 124 -0.98 -48.26 -1.24
C GLU A 124 -0.03 -48.13 -2.43
N ASP A 125 1.17 -47.61 -2.19
CA ASP A 125 2.21 -47.60 -3.21
C ASP A 125 2.94 -48.95 -3.31
N ALA A 126 3.53 -49.19 -4.48
CA ALA A 126 4.39 -50.34 -4.74
C ALA A 126 5.84 -50.10 -4.27
N GLY A 127 6.62 -51.17 -4.20
CA GLY A 127 8.07 -51.10 -3.97
C GLY A 127 8.81 -50.36 -5.08
N LYS A 128 10.12 -50.18 -4.90
CA LYS A 128 11.03 -49.64 -5.92
C LYS A 128 11.81 -50.78 -6.55
N MET A 129 11.88 -50.77 -7.87
CA MET A 129 12.70 -51.70 -8.64
C MET A 129 13.82 -50.94 -9.33
N VAL A 130 15.06 -51.41 -9.16
CA VAL A 130 16.25 -50.81 -9.80
C VAL A 130 16.92 -51.86 -10.69
N HIS A 131 17.06 -51.56 -11.97
CA HIS A 131 17.74 -52.45 -12.90
C HIS A 131 19.27 -52.30 -12.75
N ALA A 132 19.94 -53.41 -12.44
CA ALA A 132 21.39 -53.48 -12.26
C ALA A 132 21.95 -54.55 -13.19
N GLY A 133 22.29 -54.15 -14.42
CA GLY A 133 22.75 -55.08 -15.47
C GLY A 133 21.62 -56.03 -15.90
N ASN A 134 21.82 -57.34 -15.72
CA ASN A 134 20.87 -58.39 -16.09
C ASN A 134 19.91 -58.80 -14.96
N VAL A 135 20.01 -58.15 -13.79
CA VAL A 135 19.13 -58.40 -12.64
C VAL A 135 18.38 -57.14 -12.25
N SER A 136 17.27 -57.31 -11.53
CA SER A 136 16.55 -56.21 -10.91
C SER A 136 16.64 -56.35 -9.40
N LEU A 137 16.99 -55.27 -8.72
CA LEU A 137 17.05 -55.16 -7.26
C LEU A 137 15.72 -54.59 -6.77
N LEU A 138 15.19 -55.16 -5.69
CA LEU A 138 13.88 -54.82 -5.13
C LEU A 138 14.07 -54.19 -3.75
N ASP A 139 13.51 -53.01 -3.59
CA ASP A 139 13.43 -52.29 -2.32
C ASP A 139 11.96 -52.06 -1.95
N TYR A 140 11.51 -52.75 -0.90
CA TYR A 140 10.14 -52.72 -0.43
C TYR A 140 9.90 -51.70 0.69
N ASN A 141 10.88 -50.83 1.01
CA ASN A 141 10.68 -49.74 1.97
C ASN A 141 9.46 -48.89 1.63
N ARG A 142 9.21 -48.65 0.33
CA ARG A 142 8.05 -47.90 -0.16
C ARG A 142 6.74 -48.70 -0.26
N ALA A 143 6.82 -50.03 -0.32
CA ALA A 143 5.62 -50.86 -0.48
C ALA A 143 4.69 -50.70 0.72
N GLY A 144 3.43 -50.32 0.48
CA GLY A 144 2.45 -50.06 1.52
C GLY A 144 2.40 -48.60 2.00
N THR A 145 3.20 -47.69 1.44
CA THR A 145 3.11 -46.25 1.78
C THR A 145 1.78 -45.68 1.32
N SER A 146 1.20 -44.78 2.12
CA SER A 146 -0.07 -44.10 1.85
C SER A 146 0.01 -43.25 0.57
N LEU A 147 -0.85 -43.56 -0.41
CA LEU A 147 -0.89 -42.88 -1.69
C LEU A 147 -2.32 -42.41 -1.99
N LEU A 148 -2.51 -41.14 -2.28
CA LEU A 148 -3.79 -40.60 -2.74
C LEU A 148 -3.70 -40.36 -4.24
N GLU A 149 -4.58 -41.00 -5.00
CA GLU A 149 -4.78 -40.72 -6.42
C GLU A 149 -5.91 -39.69 -6.59
N ILE A 150 -5.64 -38.65 -7.37
CA ILE A 150 -6.55 -37.56 -7.70
C ILE A 150 -6.73 -37.57 -9.21
N VAL A 151 -7.96 -37.83 -9.65
CA VAL A 151 -8.30 -37.95 -11.07
C VAL A 151 -9.14 -36.77 -11.50
N THR A 152 -8.70 -36.06 -12.54
CA THR A 152 -9.48 -34.95 -13.12
C THR A 152 -10.41 -35.44 -14.22
N GLU A 153 -11.48 -34.70 -14.46
CA GLU A 153 -12.20 -34.78 -15.73
C GLU A 153 -11.33 -34.25 -16.88
N PRO A 154 -11.62 -34.58 -18.15
CA PRO A 154 -10.81 -34.18 -19.29
C PRO A 154 -11.08 -32.74 -19.75
N ASP A 155 -11.03 -31.79 -18.80
CA ASP A 155 -11.41 -30.38 -18.99
C ASP A 155 -10.25 -29.50 -19.51
N PHE A 156 -9.01 -29.99 -19.45
CA PHE A 156 -7.85 -29.28 -19.95
C PHE A 156 -7.77 -29.35 -21.48
N GLU A 157 -7.31 -28.28 -22.12
CA GLU A 157 -7.18 -28.19 -23.58
C GLU A 157 -5.72 -28.10 -24.03
N ILE A 158 -4.81 -27.57 -23.21
CA ILE A 158 -3.39 -27.42 -23.53
C ILE A 158 -2.49 -27.81 -22.35
N GLY A 159 -1.22 -28.11 -22.63
CA GLY A 159 -0.26 -28.52 -21.61
C GLY A 159 0.02 -27.45 -20.54
N GLU A 160 -0.10 -26.17 -20.88
CA GLU A 160 0.09 -25.05 -19.97
C GLU A 160 -0.95 -25.01 -18.84
N GLU A 161 -2.20 -25.35 -19.15
CA GLU A 161 -3.26 -25.43 -18.13
C GLU A 161 -3.01 -26.59 -17.15
N ALA A 162 -2.54 -27.73 -17.66
CA ALA A 162 -2.17 -28.88 -16.85
C ALA A 162 -0.96 -28.60 -15.94
N GLU A 163 0.06 -27.89 -16.45
CA GLU A 163 1.20 -27.45 -15.64
C GLU A 163 0.77 -26.51 -14.51
N LEU A 164 -0.11 -25.54 -14.81
CA LEU A 164 -0.65 -24.62 -13.82
C LEU A 164 -1.46 -25.36 -12.75
N PHE A 165 -2.31 -26.31 -13.14
CA PHE A 165 -3.05 -27.15 -12.20
C PHE A 165 -2.13 -27.90 -11.26
N LEU A 166 -1.08 -28.55 -11.78
CA LEU A 166 -0.13 -29.31 -10.97
C LEU A 166 0.61 -28.41 -9.99
N GLN A 167 1.00 -27.20 -10.40
CA GLN A 167 1.62 -26.21 -9.52
C GLN A 167 0.66 -25.78 -8.39
N GLN A 168 -0.60 -25.50 -8.71
CA GLN A 168 -1.61 -25.13 -7.72
C GLN A 168 -1.92 -26.28 -6.77
N LEU A 169 -2.11 -27.51 -7.29
CA LEU A 169 -2.32 -28.70 -6.48
C LEU A 169 -1.14 -28.96 -5.55
N ARG A 170 0.10 -28.84 -6.06
CA ARG A 170 1.33 -28.93 -5.27
C ARG A 170 1.33 -27.92 -4.13
N ARG A 171 0.99 -26.66 -4.40
CA ARG A 171 0.88 -25.61 -3.35
C ARG A 171 -0.19 -25.97 -2.32
N THR A 172 -1.36 -26.41 -2.77
CA THR A 172 -2.47 -26.81 -1.90
C THR A 172 -2.08 -27.93 -0.94
N VAL A 173 -1.52 -29.05 -1.44
CA VAL A 173 -1.18 -30.20 -0.59
C VAL A 173 -0.05 -29.89 0.41
N ARG A 174 0.88 -29.00 0.03
CA ARG A 174 1.92 -28.50 0.94
C ARG A 174 1.33 -27.59 2.01
N TYR A 175 0.42 -26.69 1.64
CA TYR A 175 -0.29 -25.82 2.58
C TYR A 175 -1.13 -26.60 3.61
N LEU A 176 -1.77 -27.67 3.16
CA LEU A 176 -2.52 -28.59 4.03
C LEU A 176 -1.59 -29.44 4.92
N GLY A 177 -0.28 -29.49 4.64
CA GLY A 177 0.68 -30.28 5.39
C GLY A 177 0.54 -31.79 5.16
N VAL A 178 -0.09 -32.21 4.06
CA VAL A 178 -0.38 -33.63 3.79
C VAL A 178 0.60 -34.27 2.81
N CYS A 179 1.31 -33.49 2.00
CA CYS A 179 2.33 -33.95 1.05
C CYS A 179 3.41 -32.87 0.88
N ASP A 180 4.68 -33.26 0.72
CA ASP A 180 5.78 -32.32 0.42
C ASP A 180 5.76 -31.83 -1.05
N GLY A 181 5.02 -32.52 -1.93
CA GLY A 181 4.79 -32.16 -3.32
C GLY A 181 6.03 -32.28 -4.22
N ASN A 182 7.07 -33.01 -3.82
CA ASN A 182 8.30 -33.17 -4.59
C ASN A 182 8.14 -34.18 -5.75
N MET A 183 8.11 -33.67 -6.98
CA MET A 183 8.02 -34.53 -8.17
C MET A 183 9.33 -35.26 -8.48
N GLU A 184 10.48 -34.70 -8.12
CA GLU A 184 11.80 -35.29 -8.40
C GLU A 184 12.08 -36.48 -7.49
N GLU A 185 11.71 -36.37 -6.21
CA GLU A 185 11.79 -37.47 -5.24
C GLU A 185 10.66 -38.49 -5.40
N GLY A 186 9.66 -38.16 -6.22
CA GLY A 186 8.54 -39.04 -6.58
C GLY A 186 7.41 -39.08 -5.57
N SER A 187 7.36 -38.13 -4.63
CA SER A 187 6.25 -37.98 -3.69
C SER A 187 5.00 -37.38 -4.34
N MET A 188 5.15 -36.70 -5.47
CA MET A 188 4.06 -36.32 -6.37
C MET A 188 4.36 -36.84 -7.78
N ARG A 189 3.43 -37.59 -8.36
CA ARG A 189 3.55 -38.19 -9.70
C ARG A 189 2.33 -37.81 -10.52
N CYS A 190 2.50 -37.73 -11.84
CA CYS A 190 1.39 -37.46 -12.74
C CYS A 190 1.50 -38.32 -14.00
N ASP A 191 0.43 -39.04 -14.29
CA ASP A 191 0.18 -39.61 -15.61
C ASP A 191 -0.84 -38.72 -16.33
N ALA A 192 -0.64 -38.51 -17.63
CA ALA A 192 -1.44 -37.58 -18.42
C ALA A 192 -2.18 -38.31 -19.54
N ASN A 193 -3.49 -38.09 -19.63
CA ASN A 193 -4.33 -38.63 -20.67
C ASN A 193 -4.69 -37.53 -21.67
N VAL A 194 -4.50 -37.77 -22.96
CA VAL A 194 -4.78 -36.79 -24.01
C VAL A 194 -5.56 -37.42 -25.16
N SER A 195 -6.57 -36.68 -25.62
CA SER A 195 -7.36 -37.03 -26.78
C SER A 195 -7.59 -35.79 -27.65
N VAL A 196 -7.36 -35.92 -28.95
CA VAL A 196 -7.66 -34.88 -29.94
C VAL A 196 -8.81 -35.34 -30.84
N ASN A 197 -9.76 -34.45 -31.12
CA ASN A 197 -10.86 -34.70 -32.04
C ASN A 197 -11.27 -33.43 -32.79
N LEU A 198 -12.14 -33.57 -33.80
CA LEU A 198 -12.77 -32.43 -34.46
C LEU A 198 -13.58 -31.63 -33.42
N ARG A 199 -13.47 -30.30 -33.48
CA ARG A 199 -14.21 -29.40 -32.57
C ARG A 199 -15.71 -29.71 -32.62
N GLY A 200 -16.31 -29.94 -31.46
CA GLY A 200 -17.73 -30.29 -31.31
C GLY A 200 -18.08 -31.78 -31.48
N ALA A 201 -17.11 -32.64 -31.83
CA ALA A 201 -17.33 -34.09 -31.98
C ALA A 201 -17.13 -34.90 -30.69
N GLY A 202 -16.80 -34.25 -29.57
CA GLY A 202 -16.53 -34.90 -28.28
C GLY A 202 -15.17 -35.60 -28.22
N LEU A 203 -14.98 -36.50 -27.24
CA LEU A 203 -13.71 -37.20 -27.02
C LEU A 203 -13.33 -38.10 -28.21
N GLY A 204 -12.06 -38.05 -28.60
CA GLY A 204 -11.47 -38.95 -29.58
C GLY A 204 -10.91 -40.22 -28.92
N ARG A 205 -9.90 -40.83 -29.55
CA ARG A 205 -9.15 -41.93 -28.93
C ARG A 205 -8.15 -41.38 -27.92
N LYS A 206 -8.00 -42.07 -26.78
CA LYS A 206 -7.14 -41.68 -25.65
C LYS A 206 -5.72 -42.22 -25.84
N VAL A 207 -4.72 -41.37 -25.63
CA VAL A 207 -3.33 -41.76 -25.39
C VAL A 207 -2.98 -41.41 -23.95
N GLU A 208 -2.34 -42.35 -23.27
CA GLU A 208 -1.85 -42.18 -21.90
C GLU A 208 -0.33 -41.98 -21.95
N ILE A 209 0.16 -40.90 -21.35
CA ILE A 209 1.58 -40.55 -21.26
C ILE A 209 2.03 -40.80 -19.82
N LYS A 210 3.05 -41.64 -19.67
CA LYS A 210 3.70 -41.95 -18.39
C LYS A 210 5.13 -41.38 -18.35
N ASN A 211 5.74 -41.45 -17.16
CA ASN A 211 7.12 -40.99 -16.89
C ASN A 211 7.27 -39.45 -17.00
N LEU A 212 6.33 -38.72 -16.41
CA LEU A 212 6.32 -37.26 -16.38
C LEU A 212 6.78 -36.75 -15.00
N ASN A 213 8.11 -36.73 -14.79
CA ASN A 213 8.71 -36.47 -13.47
C ASN A 213 8.75 -34.96 -13.08
N SER A 214 8.18 -34.07 -13.88
CA SER A 214 8.05 -32.64 -13.54
C SER A 214 6.82 -32.04 -14.22
N SER A 215 6.26 -30.96 -13.64
CA SER A 215 5.13 -30.23 -14.26
C SER A 215 5.49 -29.70 -15.66
N ARG A 216 6.75 -29.31 -15.86
CA ARG A 216 7.30 -28.92 -17.16
C ARG A 216 7.23 -30.07 -18.15
N PHE A 217 7.62 -31.28 -17.75
CA PHE A 217 7.55 -32.46 -18.62
C PHE A 217 6.11 -32.84 -18.95
N VAL A 218 5.17 -32.67 -18.02
CA VAL A 218 3.73 -32.84 -18.30
C VAL A 218 3.29 -31.92 -19.43
N LYS A 219 3.61 -30.61 -19.36
CA LYS A 219 3.31 -29.66 -20.45
C LYS A 219 3.92 -30.10 -21.78
N LEU A 220 5.22 -30.40 -21.78
CA LEU A 220 5.94 -30.74 -23.02
C LEU A 220 5.41 -32.02 -23.64
N GLY A 221 5.18 -33.06 -22.84
CA GLY A 221 4.61 -34.33 -23.28
C GLY A 221 3.20 -34.18 -23.86
N LEU A 222 2.33 -33.42 -23.19
CA LEU A 222 0.99 -33.12 -23.66
C LEU A 222 1.01 -32.35 -24.99
N ASN A 223 1.79 -31.27 -25.09
CA ASN A 223 1.86 -30.45 -26.29
C ASN A 223 2.45 -31.22 -27.48
N TYR A 224 3.46 -32.07 -27.23
CA TYR A 224 3.99 -32.98 -28.25
C TYR A 224 2.90 -33.94 -28.76
N GLU A 225 2.16 -34.57 -27.84
CA GLU A 225 1.16 -35.57 -28.20
C GLU A 225 -0.07 -34.95 -28.86
N ILE A 226 -0.52 -33.76 -28.45
CA ILE A 226 -1.56 -33.00 -29.15
C ILE A 226 -1.15 -32.78 -30.62
N LYS A 227 0.09 -32.30 -30.84
CA LYS A 227 0.61 -32.06 -32.19
C LYS A 227 0.65 -33.34 -33.00
N ARG A 228 1.20 -34.42 -32.43
CA ARG A 228 1.28 -35.74 -33.08
C ARG A 228 -0.10 -36.26 -33.48
N GLN A 229 -1.07 -36.24 -32.56
CA GLN A 229 -2.43 -36.72 -32.85
C GLN A 229 -3.09 -35.87 -33.94
N THR A 230 -2.92 -34.55 -33.89
CA THR A 230 -3.42 -33.62 -34.92
C THR A 230 -2.87 -33.97 -36.30
N GLU A 231 -1.55 -34.15 -36.42
CA GLU A 231 -0.91 -34.51 -37.69
C GLU A 231 -1.39 -35.86 -38.25
N ILE A 232 -1.69 -36.84 -37.39
CA ILE A 232 -2.25 -38.13 -37.80
C ILE A 232 -3.65 -37.94 -38.37
N LEU A 233 -4.50 -37.15 -37.69
CA LEU A 233 -5.88 -36.91 -38.11
C LEU A 233 -5.94 -36.07 -39.39
N GLU A 234 -5.08 -35.07 -39.55
CA GLU A 234 -4.98 -34.24 -40.76
C GLU A 234 -4.60 -35.06 -42.00
N LYS A 235 -3.79 -36.11 -41.83
CA LYS A 235 -3.42 -37.05 -42.91
C LYS A 235 -4.50 -38.10 -43.19
N GLY A 236 -5.67 -38.02 -42.55
CA GLY A 236 -6.75 -39.00 -42.66
C GLY A 236 -6.46 -40.33 -41.93
N GLY A 237 -5.45 -40.34 -41.05
CA GLY A 237 -5.11 -41.49 -40.22
C GLY A 237 -6.01 -41.62 -38.99
N THR A 238 -5.75 -42.63 -38.16
CA THR A 238 -6.48 -42.83 -36.90
C THR A 238 -5.48 -42.97 -35.75
N VAL A 239 -5.69 -42.21 -34.68
CA VAL A 239 -4.91 -42.34 -33.45
C VAL A 239 -5.12 -43.76 -32.88
N LYS A 240 -4.04 -44.41 -32.40
CA LYS A 240 -4.14 -45.70 -31.70
C LYS A 240 -4.19 -45.44 -30.20
N GLN A 241 -5.03 -46.19 -29.49
CA GLN A 241 -5.05 -46.15 -28.04
C GLN A 241 -3.87 -46.96 -27.50
N GLU A 242 -2.90 -46.27 -26.91
CA GLU A 242 -1.64 -46.83 -26.45
C GLU A 242 -1.13 -46.09 -25.22
N THR A 243 -0.22 -46.73 -24.49
CA THR A 243 0.55 -46.07 -23.43
C THR A 243 1.91 -45.68 -24.00
N ARG A 244 2.27 -44.41 -23.87
CA ARG A 244 3.53 -43.83 -24.33
C ARG A 244 4.35 -43.33 -23.14
N LEU A 245 5.66 -43.31 -23.30
CA LEU A 245 6.60 -42.77 -22.31
C LEU A 245 7.17 -41.45 -22.81
N TRP A 246 7.29 -40.46 -21.93
CA TRP A 246 8.05 -39.26 -22.23
C TRP A 246 9.55 -39.54 -22.17
N ASN A 247 10.28 -39.21 -23.25
CA ASN A 247 11.72 -39.29 -23.34
C ASN A 247 12.31 -37.87 -23.27
N GLU A 248 12.81 -37.49 -22.10
CA GLU A 248 13.37 -36.16 -21.82
C GLU A 248 14.61 -35.81 -22.67
N ASN A 249 15.39 -36.80 -23.10
CA ASN A 249 16.60 -36.56 -23.89
C ASN A 249 16.29 -36.21 -25.36
N ARG A 250 15.08 -36.55 -25.82
CA ARG A 250 14.66 -36.40 -27.22
C ARG A 250 13.42 -35.51 -27.38
N ASP A 251 12.87 -35.00 -26.28
CA ASP A 251 11.65 -34.19 -26.22
C ASP A 251 10.49 -34.81 -27.03
N GLN A 252 10.27 -36.11 -26.88
CA GLN A 252 9.23 -36.84 -27.60
C GLN A 252 8.57 -37.94 -26.77
N THR A 253 7.34 -38.29 -27.12
CA THR A 253 6.67 -39.49 -26.61
C THR A 253 7.09 -40.72 -27.42
N GLU A 254 7.40 -41.83 -26.77
CA GLU A 254 7.78 -43.11 -27.40
C GLU A 254 6.75 -44.19 -27.04
N ALA A 255 6.38 -45.04 -27.99
CA ALA A 255 5.42 -46.11 -27.74
C ALA A 255 6.04 -47.17 -26.83
N MET A 256 5.39 -47.49 -25.71
CA MET A 256 5.85 -48.55 -24.80
C MET A 256 5.14 -49.87 -25.11
N ARG A 257 3.79 -49.84 -25.14
CA ARG A 257 2.95 -51.02 -25.38
C ARG A 257 1.68 -50.64 -26.17
N SER A 258 1.28 -51.48 -27.13
CA SER A 258 -0.08 -51.42 -27.69
C SER A 258 -1.07 -52.00 -26.67
N LYS A 259 -2.16 -51.28 -26.37
CA LYS A 259 -3.27 -51.80 -25.54
C LYS A 259 -4.11 -52.76 -26.42
N GLU A 260 -3.56 -53.91 -26.79
CA GLU A 260 -4.31 -54.94 -27.54
C GLU A 260 -5.30 -55.72 -26.65
N SER A 261 -5.22 -55.54 -25.33
CA SER A 261 -6.22 -55.98 -24.36
C SER A 261 -6.27 -54.96 -23.22
N ALA A 262 -7.46 -54.48 -22.84
CA ALA A 262 -7.62 -53.78 -21.57
C ALA A 262 -7.18 -54.76 -20.47
N HIS A 263 -6.21 -54.40 -19.64
CA HIS A 263 -5.78 -55.27 -18.54
C HIS A 263 -6.97 -55.45 -17.60
N ASP A 264 -7.51 -56.68 -17.55
CA ASP A 264 -8.54 -57.05 -16.59
C ASP A 264 -7.88 -57.18 -15.21
N TYR A 265 -7.89 -56.08 -14.47
CA TYR A 265 -7.37 -56.02 -13.09
C TYR A 265 -8.27 -56.74 -12.08
N ARG A 266 -9.41 -57.33 -12.51
CA ARG A 266 -10.30 -58.16 -11.68
C ARG A 266 -10.58 -57.53 -10.31
N TYR A 267 -11.05 -56.28 -10.30
CA TYR A 267 -11.39 -55.58 -9.06
C TYR A 267 -12.47 -56.36 -8.28
N PHE A 268 -12.27 -56.52 -6.98
CA PHE A 268 -13.28 -57.00 -6.05
C PHE A 268 -13.03 -56.44 -4.65
N PRO A 269 -14.07 -56.33 -3.79
CA PRO A 269 -13.93 -55.81 -2.44
C PRO A 269 -12.86 -56.53 -1.63
N GLU A 270 -12.03 -55.79 -0.90
CA GLU A 270 -11.04 -56.32 0.03
C GLU A 270 -11.75 -56.91 1.26
N PRO A 271 -11.89 -58.24 1.38
CA PRO A 271 -12.65 -58.85 2.46
C PRO A 271 -12.02 -58.64 3.85
N ASP A 272 -10.72 -58.34 3.90
CA ASP A 272 -9.97 -58.21 5.15
C ASP A 272 -10.15 -56.82 5.79
N LEU A 273 -10.73 -55.84 5.08
CA LEU A 273 -11.02 -54.51 5.58
C LEU A 273 -12.53 -54.27 5.66
N PRO A 274 -13.06 -53.83 6.82
CA PRO A 274 -14.48 -53.47 6.92
C PRO A 274 -14.77 -52.17 6.14
N VAL A 275 -16.04 -51.99 5.78
CA VAL A 275 -16.53 -50.71 5.23
C VAL A 275 -16.33 -49.62 6.26
N PHE A 276 -15.70 -48.51 5.86
CA PHE A 276 -15.58 -47.31 6.67
C PHE A 276 -16.82 -46.43 6.48
N THR A 277 -17.34 -45.87 7.58
CA THR A 277 -18.44 -44.90 7.55
C THR A 277 -17.92 -43.56 8.04
N SER A 278 -18.07 -42.53 7.22
CA SER A 278 -17.67 -41.15 7.52
C SER A 278 -18.68 -40.51 8.47
N ASP A 279 -18.58 -40.83 9.76
CA ASP A 279 -19.47 -40.28 10.78
C ASP A 279 -19.25 -38.78 11.03
N ALA A 280 -20.14 -38.17 11.81
CA ALA A 280 -20.07 -36.74 12.11
C ALA A 280 -18.77 -36.32 12.82
N ALA A 281 -18.17 -37.21 13.64
CA ALA A 281 -16.93 -36.91 14.35
C ALA A 281 -15.74 -36.89 13.38
N PHE A 282 -15.70 -37.83 12.44
CA PHE A 282 -14.71 -37.87 11.38
C PHE A 282 -14.83 -36.63 10.48
N LEU A 283 -16.04 -36.29 10.01
CA LEU A 283 -16.24 -35.10 9.17
C LEU A 283 -15.84 -33.81 9.90
N ALA A 284 -16.18 -33.67 11.18
CA ALA A 284 -15.74 -32.54 11.99
C ALA A 284 -14.21 -32.48 12.13
N SER A 285 -13.54 -33.63 12.24
CA SER A 285 -12.07 -33.68 12.30
C SER A 285 -11.42 -33.26 10.97
N VAL A 286 -12.05 -33.58 9.83
CA VAL A 286 -11.62 -33.16 8.49
C VAL A 286 -11.76 -31.64 8.38
N ASP A 287 -12.93 -31.11 8.71
CA ASP A 287 -13.21 -29.67 8.59
C ASP A 287 -12.32 -28.84 9.55
N ALA A 288 -12.04 -29.34 10.76
CA ALA A 288 -11.12 -28.70 11.70
C ALA A 288 -9.65 -28.70 11.25
N SER A 289 -9.30 -29.57 10.29
CA SER A 289 -7.95 -29.69 9.76
C SER A 289 -7.74 -28.91 8.46
N LEU A 290 -8.81 -28.36 7.90
CA LEU A 290 -8.69 -27.44 6.77
C LEU A 290 -8.02 -26.15 7.21
N VAL A 291 -7.21 -25.61 6.33
CA VAL A 291 -6.61 -24.29 6.48
C VAL A 291 -7.10 -23.39 5.35
N GLU A 292 -6.97 -22.08 5.54
CA GLU A 292 -7.21 -21.15 4.44
C GLU A 292 -6.21 -21.44 3.31
N LEU A 293 -6.73 -21.83 2.14
CA LEU A 293 -5.93 -22.22 0.99
C LEU A 293 -5.21 -21.01 0.38
N PRO A 294 -4.05 -21.20 -0.30
CA PRO A 294 -3.22 -20.10 -0.80
C PRO A 294 -3.98 -19.06 -1.62
N VAL A 295 -4.78 -19.50 -2.60
CA VAL A 295 -5.52 -18.60 -3.51
C VAL A 295 -6.58 -17.79 -2.77
N ALA A 296 -7.31 -18.42 -1.83
CA ALA A 296 -8.29 -17.71 -1.00
C ALA A 296 -7.59 -16.69 -0.10
N ARG A 297 -6.47 -17.08 0.51
CA ARG A 297 -5.65 -16.23 1.35
C ARG A 297 -5.06 -15.05 0.59
N GLU A 298 -4.55 -15.26 -0.63
CA GLU A 298 -4.07 -14.19 -1.52
C GLU A 298 -5.15 -13.14 -1.79
N GLY A 299 -6.37 -13.60 -2.10
CA GLY A 299 -7.53 -12.73 -2.32
C GLY A 299 -7.90 -11.93 -1.06
N ARG A 300 -7.93 -12.58 0.10
CA ARG A 300 -8.15 -11.90 1.39
C ARG A 300 -7.03 -10.90 1.67
N LEU A 301 -5.76 -11.28 1.48
CA LEU A 301 -4.63 -10.41 1.79
C LEU A 301 -4.62 -9.14 0.93
N THR A 302 -4.96 -9.29 -0.34
CA THR A 302 -5.12 -8.16 -1.29
C THR A 302 -6.26 -7.24 -0.84
N ALA A 303 -7.43 -7.79 -0.52
CA ALA A 303 -8.62 -7.02 -0.15
C ALA A 303 -8.51 -6.34 1.23
N GLU A 304 -7.96 -7.03 2.22
CA GLU A 304 -7.94 -6.57 3.61
C GLU A 304 -6.72 -5.74 3.99
N PHE A 305 -5.57 -6.00 3.36
CA PHE A 305 -4.31 -5.34 3.69
C PHE A 305 -3.80 -4.42 2.57
N GLY A 306 -4.47 -4.37 1.41
CA GLY A 306 -4.08 -3.52 0.29
C GLY A 306 -2.79 -3.96 -0.40
N LEU A 307 -2.38 -5.23 -0.24
CA LEU A 307 -1.23 -5.78 -0.93
C LEU A 307 -1.49 -5.89 -2.44
N THR A 308 -0.45 -5.73 -3.24
CA THR A 308 -0.51 -6.10 -4.67
C THR A 308 -0.60 -7.62 -4.82
N GLU A 309 -1.17 -8.09 -5.95
CA GLU A 309 -1.26 -9.54 -6.26
C GLU A 309 0.11 -10.24 -6.15
N ALA A 310 1.19 -9.58 -6.59
CA ALA A 310 2.55 -10.12 -6.51
C ALA A 310 3.05 -10.23 -5.07
N GLN A 311 2.74 -9.27 -4.21
CA GLN A 311 3.08 -9.31 -2.78
C GLN A 311 2.28 -10.40 -2.06
N ALA A 312 0.98 -10.50 -2.32
CA ALA A 312 0.12 -11.51 -1.74
C ALA A 312 0.57 -12.93 -2.15
N ALA A 313 0.87 -13.14 -3.44
CA ALA A 313 1.36 -14.42 -3.94
C ALA A 313 2.70 -14.82 -3.32
N LEU A 314 3.61 -13.87 -3.10
CA LEU A 314 4.89 -14.12 -2.43
C LEU A 314 4.70 -14.53 -0.96
N VAL A 315 3.85 -13.81 -0.22
CA VAL A 315 3.58 -14.11 1.19
C VAL A 315 2.88 -15.47 1.32
N CYS A 316 1.96 -15.76 0.41
CA CYS A 316 1.20 -17.01 0.37
C CYS A 316 1.91 -18.16 -0.36
N GLU A 317 3.20 -18.05 -0.64
CA GLU A 317 3.97 -19.14 -1.27
C GLU A 317 4.06 -20.35 -0.33
N GLU A 318 4.28 -20.08 0.97
CA GLU A 318 4.38 -21.08 2.04
C GLU A 318 3.49 -20.67 3.22
N LYS A 319 2.79 -21.64 3.82
CA LYS A 319 1.86 -21.38 4.93
C LYS A 319 2.56 -20.70 6.11
N ALA A 320 3.76 -21.16 6.46
CA ALA A 320 4.54 -20.60 7.55
C ALA A 320 4.89 -19.13 7.34
N LEU A 321 5.18 -18.72 6.09
CA LEU A 321 5.46 -17.32 5.76
C LEU A 321 4.21 -16.45 5.86
N ALA A 322 3.07 -16.95 5.40
CA ALA A 322 1.81 -16.23 5.50
C ALA A 322 1.35 -16.08 6.96
N ASP A 323 1.49 -17.13 7.77
CA ASP A 323 1.17 -17.07 9.21
C ASP A 323 2.08 -16.06 9.93
N TYR A 324 3.39 -16.13 9.68
CA TYR A 324 4.37 -15.19 10.23
C TYR A 324 4.04 -13.74 9.84
N PHE A 325 3.71 -13.51 8.57
CA PHE A 325 3.35 -12.20 8.06
C PHE A 325 2.13 -11.63 8.78
N GLU A 326 1.04 -12.39 8.87
CA GLU A 326 -0.19 -11.90 9.52
C GLU A 326 0.00 -11.62 11.01
N GLU A 327 0.78 -12.45 11.71
CA GLU A 327 1.13 -12.21 13.11
C GLU A 327 1.98 -10.94 13.27
N ALA A 328 2.93 -10.71 12.37
CA ALA A 328 3.77 -9.51 12.37
C ALA A 328 2.95 -8.25 12.07
N VAL A 329 2.04 -8.30 11.12
CA VAL A 329 1.14 -7.19 10.80
C VAL A 329 0.20 -6.90 11.97
N SER A 330 -0.42 -7.94 12.56
CA SER A 330 -1.27 -7.79 13.75
C SER A 330 -0.52 -7.13 14.91
N SER A 331 0.73 -7.57 15.14
CA SER A 331 1.62 -7.00 16.15
C SER A 331 2.00 -5.55 15.85
N ALA A 332 2.19 -5.18 14.58
CA ALA A 332 2.50 -3.81 14.18
C ALA A 332 1.28 -2.89 14.30
N VAL A 333 0.08 -3.38 14.00
CA VAL A 333 -1.18 -2.67 14.22
C VAL A 333 -1.42 -2.43 15.71
N ALA A 334 -1.15 -3.42 16.56
CA ALA A 334 -1.22 -3.25 18.01
C ALA A 334 -0.24 -2.19 18.54
N ARG A 335 0.81 -1.86 17.79
CA ARG A 335 1.78 -0.78 18.08
C ARG A 335 1.37 0.58 17.51
N GLY A 336 0.17 0.70 16.94
CA GLY A 336 -0.40 1.98 16.48
C GLY A 336 -0.21 2.29 15.00
N LEU A 337 0.30 1.35 14.19
CA LEU A 337 0.38 1.53 12.73
C LEU A 337 -0.98 1.24 12.08
N GLY A 338 -1.29 1.95 10.98
CA GLY A 338 -2.43 1.61 10.14
C GLY A 338 -2.27 0.22 9.50
N LYS A 339 -3.37 -0.53 9.35
CA LYS A 339 -3.36 -1.92 8.83
C LYS A 339 -2.64 -2.05 7.47
N ALA A 340 -2.93 -1.15 6.53
CA ALA A 340 -2.32 -1.14 5.21
C ALA A 340 -0.82 -0.79 5.26
N GLU A 341 -0.44 0.23 6.04
CA GLU A 341 0.96 0.63 6.19
C GLU A 341 1.78 -0.49 6.86
N ALA A 342 1.25 -1.10 7.92
CA ALA A 342 1.88 -2.23 8.60
C ALA A 342 2.12 -3.40 7.64
N ALA A 343 1.14 -3.74 6.80
CA ALA A 343 1.26 -4.80 5.80
C ALA A 343 2.31 -4.48 4.73
N GLU A 344 2.26 -3.28 4.13
CA GLU A 344 3.19 -2.85 3.09
C GLU A 344 4.64 -2.88 3.57
N ARG A 345 4.90 -2.33 4.77
CA ARG A 345 6.24 -2.33 5.34
C ARG A 345 6.70 -3.74 5.69
N THR A 346 5.83 -4.55 6.29
CA THR A 346 6.18 -5.93 6.69
C THR A 346 6.54 -6.78 5.47
N VAL A 347 5.74 -6.72 4.39
CA VAL A 347 6.05 -7.48 3.16
C VAL A 347 7.33 -6.98 2.49
N ALA A 348 7.62 -5.68 2.54
CA ALA A 348 8.86 -5.13 2.01
C ALA A 348 10.09 -5.70 2.75
N TRP A 349 10.05 -5.81 4.08
CA TRP A 349 11.14 -6.40 4.86
C TRP A 349 11.27 -7.90 4.66
N LEU A 350 10.15 -8.63 4.63
CA LEU A 350 10.14 -10.07 4.38
C LEU A 350 10.69 -10.42 3.00
N SER A 351 10.28 -9.67 1.96
CA SER A 351 10.69 -9.90 0.57
C SER A 351 12.13 -9.47 0.23
N SER A 352 12.77 -8.68 1.10
CA SER A 352 14.10 -8.13 0.86
C SER A 352 15.13 -8.57 1.91
N ASP A 353 15.33 -7.77 2.96
CA ASP A 353 16.41 -7.94 3.93
C ASP A 353 16.28 -9.23 4.76
N VAL A 354 15.07 -9.65 5.13
CA VAL A 354 14.86 -10.91 5.87
C VAL A 354 15.17 -12.11 4.96
N LYS A 355 14.61 -12.14 3.75
CA LYS A 355 14.91 -13.20 2.75
C LYS A 355 16.40 -13.28 2.42
N ARG A 356 17.10 -12.14 2.36
CA ARG A 356 18.57 -12.09 2.19
C ARG A 356 19.31 -12.78 3.34
N ILE A 357 18.92 -12.53 4.58
CA ILE A 357 19.54 -13.14 5.76
C ILE A 357 19.25 -14.64 5.79
N MET A 358 17.99 -15.04 5.55
CA MET A 358 17.60 -16.45 5.47
C MET A 358 18.43 -17.20 4.42
N ASN A 359 18.53 -16.66 3.20
CA ASN A 359 19.34 -17.26 2.14
C ASN A 359 20.84 -17.36 2.48
N ARG A 360 21.40 -16.34 3.16
CA ARG A 360 22.81 -16.34 3.60
C ARG A 360 23.06 -17.45 4.62
N ASP A 361 22.12 -17.65 5.53
CA ASP A 361 22.25 -18.58 6.65
C ASP A 361 21.70 -19.99 6.30
N GLY A 362 21.24 -20.18 5.06
CA GLY A 362 20.73 -21.47 4.55
C GLY A 362 19.37 -21.86 5.12
N LEU A 363 18.59 -20.88 5.57
CA LEU A 363 17.28 -21.06 6.21
C LEU A 363 16.14 -20.91 5.19
N ASP A 364 15.05 -21.63 5.41
CA ASP A 364 13.85 -21.56 4.57
C ASP A 364 12.58 -21.20 5.36
N ALA A 365 11.41 -21.22 4.70
CA ALA A 365 10.14 -20.85 5.33
C ALA A 365 9.77 -21.76 6.53
N SER A 366 10.23 -23.01 6.55
CA SER A 366 9.98 -23.93 7.67
C SER A 366 10.76 -23.52 8.93
N ASP A 367 11.89 -22.83 8.77
CA ASP A 367 12.71 -22.33 9.88
C ASP A 367 12.16 -21.05 10.51
N LEU A 368 11.17 -20.38 9.89
CA LEU A 368 10.61 -19.10 10.36
C LEU A 368 10.20 -19.12 11.83
N SER A 369 9.64 -20.25 12.28
CA SER A 369 9.21 -20.45 13.68
C SER A 369 10.37 -20.49 14.69
N SER A 370 11.57 -20.81 14.22
CA SER A 370 12.80 -20.91 15.02
C SER A 370 13.70 -19.69 14.89
N LEU A 371 13.33 -18.72 14.04
CA LEU A 371 14.10 -17.49 13.88
C LEU A 371 14.06 -16.65 15.14
N ARG A 372 15.22 -16.08 15.48
CA ARG A 372 15.35 -15.05 16.53
C ARG A 372 14.52 -13.81 16.21
N LEU A 373 14.31 -13.53 14.92
CA LEU A 373 13.36 -12.51 14.49
C LEU A 373 11.93 -13.07 14.59
N THR A 374 11.31 -12.94 15.76
CA THR A 374 9.88 -13.27 15.93
C THR A 374 8.98 -12.25 15.21
N PRO A 375 7.70 -12.58 14.92
CA PRO A 375 6.76 -11.64 14.33
C PRO A 375 6.64 -10.33 15.11
N ALA A 376 6.63 -10.41 16.44
CA ALA A 376 6.60 -9.25 17.33
C ALA A 376 7.87 -8.37 17.22
N ARG A 377 9.05 -8.99 17.03
CA ARG A 377 10.31 -8.26 16.82
C ARG A 377 10.34 -7.59 15.46
N LEU A 378 9.89 -8.26 14.39
CA LEU A 378 9.76 -7.60 13.09
C LEU A 378 8.79 -6.41 13.18
N ALA A 379 7.66 -6.58 13.86
CA ALA A 379 6.70 -5.50 14.10
C ALA A 379 7.31 -4.31 14.85
N SER A 380 8.13 -4.56 15.87
CA SER A 380 8.86 -3.51 16.60
C SER A 380 9.83 -2.76 15.68
N LEU A 381 10.60 -3.47 14.85
CA LEU A 381 11.51 -2.85 13.87
C LEU A 381 10.73 -1.98 12.86
N VAL A 382 9.63 -2.50 12.32
CA VAL A 382 8.76 -1.78 11.39
C VAL A 382 8.18 -0.53 12.02
N ALA A 383 7.73 -0.60 13.28
CA ALA A 383 7.20 0.54 14.01
C ALA A 383 8.26 1.63 14.24
N LEU A 384 9.48 1.26 14.65
CA LEU A 384 10.59 2.22 14.84
C LEU A 384 10.91 3.02 13.57
N ILE A 385 10.81 2.38 12.40
CA ILE A 385 11.02 3.04 11.11
C ILE A 385 9.83 3.94 10.77
N ALA A 386 8.60 3.44 10.95
CA ALA A 386 7.38 4.19 10.64
C ALA A 386 7.27 5.48 11.45
N THR A 387 7.67 5.45 12.73
CA THR A 387 7.70 6.64 13.60
C THR A 387 8.91 7.55 13.36
N GLY A 388 9.82 7.22 12.43
CA GLY A 388 11.05 7.98 12.20
C GLY A 388 12.02 7.98 13.38
N ARG A 389 11.93 7.00 14.30
CA ARG A 389 12.87 6.87 15.41
C ARG A 389 14.22 6.36 14.94
N ILE A 390 14.26 5.60 13.85
CA ILE A 390 15.49 5.13 13.22
C ILE A 390 15.44 5.31 11.71
N SER A 391 16.61 5.54 11.10
CA SER A 391 16.74 5.55 9.64
C SER A 391 16.77 4.14 9.06
N GLY A 392 16.46 3.98 7.77
CA GLY A 392 16.51 2.67 7.11
C GLY A 392 17.88 1.98 7.17
N LYS A 393 18.97 2.75 7.24
CA LYS A 393 20.33 2.20 7.42
C LYS A 393 20.51 1.59 8.80
N ILE A 394 20.06 2.29 9.84
CA ILE A 394 20.08 1.81 11.23
C ILE A 394 19.14 0.61 11.40
N ALA A 395 17.99 0.61 10.72
CA ALA A 395 17.08 -0.53 10.75
C ALA A 395 17.73 -1.81 10.23
N LYS A 396 18.49 -1.75 9.12
CA LYS A 396 19.24 -2.91 8.61
C LYS A 396 20.30 -3.41 9.60
N GLN A 397 20.98 -2.50 10.28
CA GLN A 397 21.96 -2.86 11.33
C GLN A 397 21.29 -3.47 12.56
N THR A 398 20.12 -2.94 12.93
CA THR A 398 19.31 -3.45 14.04
C THR A 398 18.80 -4.84 13.71
N LEU A 399 18.34 -5.08 12.49
CA LEU A 399 17.93 -6.40 12.02
C LEU A 399 19.07 -7.43 12.15
N GLU A 400 20.27 -7.12 11.66
CA GLU A 400 21.43 -8.02 11.82
C GLU A 400 21.74 -8.29 13.30
N ALA A 401 21.67 -7.25 14.16
CA ALA A 401 21.87 -7.39 15.59
C ALA A 401 20.82 -8.29 16.27
N VAL A 402 19.55 -8.22 15.86
CA VAL A 402 18.49 -9.13 16.36
C VAL A 402 18.85 -10.58 16.06
N PHE A 403 19.32 -10.87 14.85
CA PHE A 403 19.76 -12.22 14.48
C PHE A 403 20.99 -12.68 15.25
N THR A 404 21.94 -11.80 15.59
CA THR A 404 23.16 -12.21 16.31
C THR A 404 23.00 -12.26 17.83
N GLU A 405 22.24 -11.33 18.41
CA GLU A 405 22.17 -11.09 19.86
C GLU A 405 20.89 -11.60 20.50
N ASP A 406 19.89 -11.99 19.71
CA ASP A 406 18.60 -12.51 20.20
C ASP A 406 17.87 -11.53 21.14
N ALA A 407 17.96 -10.23 20.83
CA ALA A 407 17.39 -9.13 21.62
C ALA A 407 16.34 -8.35 20.82
N ASP A 408 15.48 -7.61 21.53
CA ASP A 408 14.44 -6.80 20.91
C ASP A 408 14.99 -5.56 20.19
N PRO A 409 14.46 -5.19 19.01
CA PRO A 409 14.95 -4.04 18.23
C PRO A 409 14.99 -2.72 19.01
N GLU A 410 13.93 -2.44 19.79
CA GLU A 410 13.86 -1.23 20.64
C GLU A 410 15.01 -1.19 21.65
N ALA A 411 15.27 -2.30 22.34
CA ALA A 411 16.35 -2.39 23.32
C ALA A 411 17.74 -2.21 22.66
N ILE A 412 17.95 -2.79 21.47
CA ILE A 412 19.21 -2.63 20.71
C ILE A 412 19.41 -1.15 20.34
N VAL A 413 18.36 -0.49 19.86
CA VAL A 413 18.43 0.92 19.44
C VAL A 413 18.72 1.85 20.62
N GLU A 414 18.07 1.63 21.77
CA GLU A 414 18.28 2.41 22.99
C GLU A 414 19.70 2.22 23.55
N GLN A 415 20.14 0.96 23.71
CA GLN A 415 21.47 0.66 24.27
C GLN A 415 22.60 1.22 23.41
N ARG A 416 22.42 1.28 22.09
CA ARG A 416 23.44 1.77 21.15
C ARG A 416 23.29 3.26 20.81
N GLY A 417 22.27 3.95 21.34
CA GLY A 417 22.01 5.36 21.06
C GLY A 417 21.78 5.64 19.58
N TRP A 418 21.11 4.71 18.89
CA TRP A 418 20.91 4.69 17.44
C TRP A 418 19.67 5.47 16.97
N GLU A 419 19.03 6.19 17.88
CA GLU A 419 17.89 7.05 17.54
C GLU A 419 18.28 8.16 16.56
N GLN A 420 17.32 8.50 15.70
CA GLN A 420 17.46 9.53 14.68
C GLN A 420 17.51 10.92 15.33
N ILE A 421 18.50 11.72 14.94
CA ILE A 421 18.65 13.11 15.35
C ILE A 421 17.81 13.96 14.38
N THR A 422 16.77 14.60 14.90
CA THR A 422 15.87 15.49 14.15
C THR A 422 15.98 16.96 14.58
N ASP A 423 16.72 17.26 15.66
CA ASP A 423 16.93 18.64 16.11
C ASP A 423 17.83 19.42 15.10
N PRO A 424 17.29 20.46 14.43
CA PRO A 424 18.07 21.27 13.49
C PRO A 424 19.30 21.94 14.11
N ALA A 425 19.31 22.22 15.42
CA ALA A 425 20.47 22.82 16.09
C ALA A 425 21.65 21.84 16.18
N VAL A 426 21.37 20.58 16.52
CA VAL A 426 22.38 19.52 16.61
C VAL A 426 22.92 19.18 15.22
N ILE A 427 22.04 19.07 14.22
CA ILE A 427 22.45 18.82 12.83
C ILE A 427 23.23 20.03 12.30
N GLY A 428 22.81 21.25 12.63
CA GLY A 428 23.50 22.49 12.26
C GLY A 428 24.94 22.54 12.78
N ALA A 429 25.19 22.12 14.02
CA ALA A 429 26.54 22.01 14.56
C ALA A 429 27.40 21.01 13.78
N ALA A 430 26.83 19.88 13.35
CA ALA A 430 27.52 18.91 12.49
C ALA A 430 27.80 19.47 11.09
N VAL A 431 26.88 20.27 10.53
CA VAL A 431 27.07 20.97 9.25
C VAL A 431 28.23 21.96 9.35
N GLU A 432 28.29 22.79 10.39
CA GLU A 432 29.39 23.76 10.59
C GLU A 432 30.74 23.04 10.75
N LYS A 433 30.77 21.92 11.48
CA LYS A 433 31.96 21.09 11.60
C LYS A 433 32.42 20.57 10.22
N VAL A 434 31.53 19.97 9.44
CA VAL A 434 31.85 19.47 8.08
C VAL A 434 32.32 20.60 7.17
N PHE A 435 31.72 21.78 7.28
CA PHE A 435 32.10 22.94 6.46
C PHE A 435 33.48 23.48 6.83
N SER A 436 33.86 23.39 8.10
CA SER A 436 35.22 23.73 8.56
C SER A 436 36.27 22.69 8.15
N GLU A 437 35.88 21.42 8.03
CA GLU A 437 36.77 20.31 7.69
C GLU A 437 37.01 20.17 6.17
N ASP A 438 36.03 20.54 5.33
CA ASP A 438 36.15 20.51 3.87
C ASP A 438 35.82 21.87 3.21
N PRO A 439 36.60 22.92 3.49
CA PRO A 439 36.40 24.26 2.93
C PRO A 439 36.54 24.26 1.40
N SER A 440 37.23 23.27 0.83
CA SER A 440 37.39 23.11 -0.61
C SER A 440 36.08 22.75 -1.30
N ALA A 441 35.33 21.79 -0.75
CA ALA A 441 34.03 21.39 -1.26
C ALA A 441 32.98 22.49 -1.04
N VAL A 442 33.05 23.20 0.09
CA VAL A 442 32.22 24.38 0.40
C VAL A 442 32.47 25.51 -0.61
N SER A 443 33.73 25.86 -0.87
CA SER A 443 34.08 26.88 -1.86
C SER A 443 33.68 26.47 -3.28
N ALA A 444 33.84 25.19 -3.64
CA ALA A 444 33.42 24.67 -4.93
C ALA A 444 31.89 24.72 -5.09
N ALA A 445 31.13 24.32 -4.07
CA ALA A 445 29.67 24.38 -4.07
C ALA A 445 29.17 25.85 -4.14
N GLY A 446 29.78 26.74 -3.35
CA GLY A 446 29.48 28.17 -3.37
C GLY A 446 29.80 28.86 -4.70
N ALA A 447 30.93 28.53 -5.33
CA ALA A 447 31.30 29.07 -6.63
C ALA A 447 30.38 28.58 -7.76
N VAL A 448 29.99 27.30 -7.74
CA VAL A 448 29.04 26.75 -8.73
C VAL A 448 27.65 27.38 -8.55
N ASN A 449 27.20 27.63 -7.31
CA ASN A 449 25.93 28.30 -7.04
C ASN A 449 25.93 29.78 -7.45
N ALA A 450 27.03 30.51 -7.19
CA ALA A 450 27.16 31.92 -7.53
C ALA A 450 27.27 32.19 -9.05
N ALA A 451 27.76 31.23 -9.83
CA ALA A 451 27.98 31.40 -11.27
C ALA A 451 26.69 31.40 -12.11
N GLY A 452 25.51 31.12 -11.55
CA GLY A 452 24.19 31.26 -12.20
C GLY A 452 23.93 30.43 -13.47
N ALA A 453 24.95 29.73 -13.99
CA ALA A 453 24.95 28.98 -15.25
C ALA A 453 25.88 27.74 -15.18
N GLY A 454 26.34 27.35 -13.99
CA GLY A 454 27.23 26.19 -13.79
C GLY A 454 26.46 24.88 -13.63
N ASP A 455 26.93 23.84 -14.31
CA ASP A 455 26.51 22.43 -14.25
C ASP A 455 25.65 22.04 -13.01
N PRO A 456 24.31 21.98 -13.15
CA PRO A 456 23.40 21.63 -12.05
C PRO A 456 23.64 20.23 -11.48
N ALA A 457 24.18 19.31 -12.29
CA ALA A 457 24.53 17.97 -11.82
C ALA A 457 25.73 18.03 -10.87
N ARG A 458 26.69 18.94 -11.13
CA ARG A 458 27.84 19.20 -10.27
C ARG A 458 27.45 19.86 -8.94
N TYR A 459 26.50 20.79 -8.92
CA TYR A 459 25.98 21.34 -7.66
C TYR A 459 25.27 20.25 -6.84
N LYS A 460 24.36 19.48 -7.46
CA LYS A 460 23.66 18.39 -6.78
C LYS A 460 24.61 17.32 -6.23
N SER A 461 25.68 16.99 -6.95
CA SER A 461 26.68 16.01 -6.48
C SER A 461 27.50 16.54 -5.32
N LEU A 462 27.91 17.82 -5.34
CA LEU A 462 28.64 18.46 -4.23
C LEU A 462 27.77 18.58 -2.97
N VAL A 463 26.50 18.97 -3.11
CA VAL A 463 25.55 18.99 -1.99
C VAL A 463 25.33 17.58 -1.45
N ALA A 464 25.10 16.58 -2.31
CA ALA A 464 24.94 15.19 -1.88
C ALA A 464 26.18 14.65 -1.16
N TYR A 465 27.38 15.03 -1.60
CA TYR A 465 28.64 14.71 -0.93
C TYR A 465 28.73 15.34 0.46
N LEU A 466 28.42 16.64 0.59
CA LEU A 466 28.42 17.34 1.88
C LEU A 466 27.37 16.77 2.84
N VAL A 467 26.17 16.46 2.36
CA VAL A 467 25.13 15.76 3.15
C VAL A 467 25.63 14.38 3.58
N GLY A 468 26.30 13.63 2.69
CA GLY A 468 26.94 12.36 3.02
C GLY A 468 27.97 12.49 4.14
N LYS A 469 28.76 13.56 4.15
CA LYS A 469 29.72 13.87 5.23
C LYS A 469 29.01 14.20 6.55
N VAL A 470 27.92 14.96 6.52
CA VAL A 470 27.10 15.27 7.71
C VAL A 470 26.47 14.00 8.29
N LEU A 471 25.93 13.13 7.43
CA LEU A 471 25.41 11.82 7.85
C LEU A 471 26.54 10.95 8.43
N ALA A 472 27.72 10.93 7.83
CA ALA A 472 28.86 10.19 8.36
C ALA A 472 29.32 10.72 9.74
N ALA A 473 29.41 12.05 9.88
CA ALA A 473 29.83 12.71 11.13
C ALA A 473 28.86 12.46 12.29
N THR A 474 27.58 12.20 11.99
CA THR A 474 26.54 11.88 12.98
C THR A 474 26.33 10.38 13.17
N GLY A 475 27.12 9.52 12.52
CA GLY A 475 26.98 8.06 12.60
C GLY A 475 25.78 7.50 11.83
N GLY A 476 25.24 8.25 10.87
CA GLY A 476 24.03 7.90 10.10
C GLY A 476 22.73 8.20 10.83
N ARG A 477 22.79 8.97 11.93
CA ARG A 477 21.65 9.30 12.78
C ARG A 477 20.95 10.60 12.39
N ALA A 478 21.61 11.56 11.74
CA ALA A 478 20.91 12.78 11.31
C ALA A 478 19.79 12.47 10.29
N GLU A 479 18.66 13.16 10.41
CA GLU A 479 17.59 13.11 9.43
C GLU A 479 18.07 13.67 8.07
N PRO A 480 18.09 12.86 6.99
CA PRO A 480 18.66 13.26 5.71
C PRO A 480 18.01 14.50 5.07
N GLY A 481 16.69 14.70 5.24
CA GLY A 481 15.97 15.87 4.75
C GLY A 481 16.46 17.16 5.40
N ILE A 482 16.46 17.20 6.74
CA ILE A 482 16.91 18.35 7.52
C ILE A 482 18.39 18.64 7.27
N ALA A 483 19.25 17.62 7.22
CA ALA A 483 20.66 17.78 6.90
C ALA A 483 20.87 18.39 5.51
N ARG A 484 20.12 17.94 4.50
CA ARG A 484 20.15 18.52 3.16
C ARG A 484 19.70 19.98 3.16
N SER A 485 18.57 20.29 3.79
CA SER A 485 18.05 21.66 3.87
C SER A 485 19.05 22.61 4.53
N LEU A 486 19.74 22.19 5.60
CA LEU A 486 20.73 23.02 6.29
C LEU A 486 22.00 23.25 5.46
N VAL A 487 22.48 22.23 4.73
CA VAL A 487 23.62 22.37 3.82
C VAL A 487 23.30 23.33 2.67
N GLU A 488 22.12 23.20 2.05
CA GLU A 488 21.68 24.05 0.94
C GLU A 488 21.42 25.50 1.38
N ALA A 489 20.93 25.71 2.60
CA ALA A 489 20.71 27.05 3.16
C ALA A 489 22.00 27.88 3.26
N ARG A 490 23.17 27.24 3.41
CA ARG A 490 24.45 27.93 3.66
C ARG A 490 25.08 28.58 2.42
N PHE A 491 24.71 28.13 1.22
CA PHE A 491 25.29 28.59 -0.05
C PHE A 491 24.47 29.67 -0.76
N SER A 492 23.39 30.11 -0.11
CA SER A 492 22.31 30.85 -0.72
C SER A 492 22.44 32.35 -0.47
N ALA A 493 22.60 33.15 -1.53
CA ALA A 493 22.51 34.61 -1.41
C ALA A 493 21.14 35.01 -0.83
N ARG A 494 21.08 35.92 0.15
CA ARG A 494 19.80 36.36 0.73
C ARG A 494 19.01 37.08 -0.36
N LYS A 495 17.84 36.54 -0.70
CA LYS A 495 16.97 37.05 -1.76
C LYS A 495 15.74 37.70 -1.13
N LEU A 496 15.35 38.87 -1.63
CA LEU A 496 14.11 39.57 -1.28
C LEU A 496 13.25 39.70 -2.54
N ASP A 497 12.06 39.14 -2.52
CA ASP A 497 11.05 39.27 -3.57
C ASP A 497 9.98 40.28 -3.14
N ILE A 498 9.76 41.32 -3.93
CA ILE A 498 8.68 42.31 -3.71
C ILE A 498 7.62 42.10 -4.79
N ILE A 499 6.45 41.64 -4.37
CA ILE A 499 5.31 41.34 -5.23
C ILE A 499 4.30 42.49 -5.12
N SER A 500 3.91 43.09 -6.25
CA SER A 500 2.73 43.94 -6.29
C SER A 500 1.52 43.13 -6.67
N PHE A 501 0.53 43.16 -5.79
CA PHE A 501 -0.79 42.57 -5.97
C PHE A 501 -1.86 43.65 -5.73
N GLY A 502 -1.66 44.81 -6.34
CA GLY A 502 -2.51 45.98 -6.14
C GLY A 502 -2.19 46.77 -4.86
N GLY A 503 -3.05 47.76 -4.56
CA GLY A 503 -2.95 48.57 -3.35
C GLY A 503 -2.14 49.87 -3.49
N SER A 504 -2.55 50.87 -2.71
CA SER A 504 -2.03 52.23 -2.74
C SER A 504 -0.56 52.31 -2.33
N ILE A 505 -0.06 51.39 -1.48
CA ILE A 505 1.33 51.38 -0.96
C ILE A 505 2.40 51.24 -2.05
N SER A 506 2.04 50.65 -3.20
CA SER A 506 2.90 50.57 -4.39
C SER A 506 2.38 51.44 -5.55
N GLY A 507 1.35 52.25 -5.30
CA GLY A 507 0.65 53.11 -6.24
C GLY A 507 1.22 54.53 -6.37
N LYS A 508 0.65 55.32 -7.29
CA LYS A 508 0.86 56.76 -7.44
C LYS A 508 -0.51 57.46 -7.49
N SER A 509 -0.57 58.71 -7.01
CA SER A 509 -1.75 59.57 -7.16
C SER A 509 -1.64 60.38 -8.45
N GLU A 510 -2.51 60.12 -9.42
CA GLU A 510 -2.62 60.89 -10.67
C GLU A 510 -4.03 61.50 -10.78
N GLY A 511 -4.13 62.84 -10.81
CA GLY A 511 -5.41 63.54 -10.97
C GLY A 511 -6.43 63.32 -9.84
N GLY A 512 -5.98 62.90 -8.64
CA GLY A 512 -6.85 62.55 -7.51
C GLY A 512 -7.32 61.09 -7.50
N LEU A 513 -6.90 60.28 -8.48
CA LEU A 513 -7.14 58.84 -8.55
C LEU A 513 -5.86 58.09 -8.17
N VAL A 514 -6.00 57.01 -7.40
CA VAL A 514 -4.90 56.10 -7.10
C VAL A 514 -4.76 55.12 -8.26
N VAL A 515 -3.60 55.14 -8.93
CA VAL A 515 -3.26 54.22 -10.01
C VAL A 515 -2.09 53.33 -9.58
N GLY A 516 -2.06 52.08 -10.03
CA GLY A 516 -0.96 51.14 -9.73
C GLY A 516 0.38 51.67 -10.25
N GLY A 517 1.40 51.73 -9.38
CA GLY A 517 2.70 52.31 -9.69
C GLY A 517 3.65 51.34 -10.40
N GLU A 518 4.72 51.87 -10.99
CA GLU A 518 5.77 51.06 -11.63
C GLU A 518 6.79 50.54 -10.61
N LEU A 519 6.78 49.23 -10.35
CA LEU A 519 7.67 48.54 -9.40
C LEU A 519 9.17 48.56 -9.77
N ARG A 520 9.52 48.91 -11.02
CA ARG A 520 10.92 48.87 -11.49
C ARG A 520 11.83 49.85 -10.74
N ASP A 521 11.27 50.92 -10.18
CA ASP A 521 12.01 51.96 -9.45
C ASP A 521 12.20 51.68 -7.95
N LEU A 522 11.54 50.65 -7.39
CA LEU A 522 11.75 50.26 -5.99
C LEU A 522 13.05 49.47 -5.80
N ARG A 523 13.49 48.74 -6.84
CA ARG A 523 14.72 47.95 -6.81
C ARG A 523 15.97 48.83 -6.62
N SER A 524 16.01 49.99 -7.27
CA SER A 524 17.09 50.98 -7.10
C SER A 524 17.03 51.64 -5.72
N ALA A 525 15.84 51.99 -5.23
CA ALA A 525 15.67 52.58 -3.91
C ALA A 525 16.14 51.67 -2.76
N PHE A 526 15.92 50.35 -2.87
CA PHE A 526 16.42 49.37 -1.89
C PHE A 526 17.90 49.03 -2.05
N ALA A 527 18.48 49.17 -3.25
CA ALA A 527 19.91 48.97 -3.47
C ALA A 527 20.77 50.07 -2.81
N GLU A 528 20.21 51.26 -2.62
CA GLU A 528 20.86 52.39 -1.95
C GLU A 528 20.61 52.43 -0.43
N ASP A 529 19.75 51.56 0.11
CA ASP A 529 19.39 51.54 1.53
C ASP A 529 20.44 50.77 2.37
N ALA A 530 21.10 51.49 3.27
CA ALA A 530 22.18 50.97 4.10
C ALA A 530 21.74 49.82 5.04
N ASP A 531 20.45 49.71 5.39
CA ASP A 531 19.94 48.71 6.33
C ASP A 531 19.59 47.37 5.64
N ILE A 532 19.35 47.37 4.32
CA ILE A 532 19.13 46.13 3.54
C ILE A 532 20.47 45.48 3.12
N GLY A 533 21.50 46.31 2.91
CA GLY A 533 22.90 45.89 2.77
C GLY A 533 23.31 45.38 1.37
N PRO A 534 24.61 45.44 1.01
CA PRO A 534 25.12 45.17 -0.34
C PRO A 534 25.10 43.68 -0.77
N GLY A 535 24.61 42.77 0.08
CA GLY A 535 24.58 41.31 -0.15
C GLY A 535 23.18 40.72 -0.41
N VAL A 536 22.14 41.57 -0.51
CA VAL A 536 20.75 41.13 -0.76
C VAL A 536 20.37 41.33 -2.22
N ARG A 537 19.93 40.25 -2.87
CA ARG A 537 19.37 40.33 -4.23
C ARG A 537 17.89 40.66 -4.14
N VAL A 538 17.51 41.88 -4.53
CA VAL A 538 16.10 42.32 -4.61
C VAL A 538 15.54 42.06 -6.01
N GLU A 539 14.43 41.33 -6.08
CA GLU A 539 13.63 41.12 -7.29
C GLU A 539 12.21 41.68 -7.09
N THR A 540 11.63 42.21 -8.16
CA THR A 540 10.27 42.76 -8.14
C THR A 540 9.41 42.02 -9.15
N GLU A 541 8.18 41.67 -8.76
CA GLU A 541 7.20 40.98 -9.61
C GLU A 541 5.87 41.73 -9.54
N ALA A 542 5.36 42.16 -10.70
CA ALA A 542 4.02 42.72 -10.81
C ALA A 542 3.09 41.61 -11.31
N LEU A 543 2.19 41.12 -10.46
CA LEU A 543 1.25 40.06 -10.82
C LEU A 543 0.09 40.58 -11.68
N GLY A 544 -0.19 41.88 -11.57
CA GLY A 544 -1.21 42.58 -12.34
C GLY A 544 -1.52 43.94 -11.72
N ARG A 545 -2.41 44.70 -12.37
CA ARG A 545 -2.98 45.94 -11.81
C ARG A 545 -4.37 45.62 -11.26
N PHE A 546 -4.39 45.00 -10.08
CA PHE A 546 -5.63 44.60 -9.42
C PHE A 546 -6.09 45.66 -8.43
N LEU A 547 -7.39 45.92 -8.40
CA LEU A 547 -8.05 46.68 -7.35
C LEU A 547 -8.45 45.71 -6.24
N SER A 548 -8.21 46.09 -4.98
CA SER A 548 -8.39 45.16 -3.86
C SER A 548 -9.84 44.72 -3.73
N GLU A 549 -10.76 45.62 -4.03
CA GLU A 549 -12.21 45.46 -4.03
C GLU A 549 -12.75 44.62 -5.21
N GLU A 550 -11.94 44.37 -6.24
CA GLU A 550 -12.31 43.56 -7.42
C GLU A 550 -11.65 42.17 -7.43
N ILE A 551 -10.91 41.80 -6.37
CA ILE A 551 -10.21 40.50 -6.33
C ILE A 551 -11.21 39.34 -6.45
N SER A 552 -10.97 38.49 -7.44
CA SER A 552 -11.73 37.26 -7.71
C SER A 552 -10.84 36.01 -7.56
N PRO A 553 -11.41 34.80 -7.69
CA PRO A 553 -10.63 33.55 -7.79
C PRO A 553 -9.49 33.60 -8.81
N ALA A 554 -9.65 34.34 -9.91
CA ALA A 554 -8.61 34.49 -10.92
C ALA A 554 -7.38 35.21 -10.35
N GLU A 555 -7.54 36.37 -9.75
CA GLU A 555 -6.43 37.13 -9.14
C GLU A 555 -5.79 36.34 -8.00
N TRP A 556 -6.58 35.73 -7.12
CA TRP A 556 -6.03 34.87 -6.06
C TRP A 556 -5.22 33.71 -6.62
N SER A 557 -5.60 33.11 -7.75
CA SER A 557 -4.84 32.02 -8.35
C SER A 557 -3.43 32.44 -8.78
N VAL A 558 -3.29 33.66 -9.30
CA VAL A 558 -1.99 34.25 -9.68
C VAL A 558 -1.10 34.43 -8.44
N LEU A 559 -1.66 35.01 -7.37
CA LEU A 559 -0.92 35.20 -6.12
C LEU A 559 -0.53 33.87 -5.47
N VAL A 560 -1.48 32.94 -5.33
CA VAL A 560 -1.26 31.63 -4.73
C VAL A 560 -0.23 30.85 -5.53
N GLY A 561 -0.31 30.83 -6.85
CA GLY A 561 0.69 30.19 -7.71
C GLY A 561 2.08 30.80 -7.56
N SER A 562 2.17 32.14 -7.48
CA SER A 562 3.43 32.85 -7.28
C SER A 562 4.07 32.58 -5.91
N LEU A 563 3.26 32.50 -4.85
CA LEU A 563 3.70 32.18 -3.51
C LEU A 563 4.06 30.69 -3.36
N ALA A 564 3.30 29.78 -3.96
CA ALA A 564 3.57 28.34 -3.91
C ALA A 564 4.94 28.00 -4.51
N ARG A 565 5.28 28.58 -5.67
CA ARG A 565 6.61 28.44 -6.28
C ARG A 565 7.75 28.91 -5.37
N ARG A 566 7.51 29.94 -4.55
CA ARG A 566 8.49 30.48 -3.60
C ARG A 566 8.57 29.70 -2.30
N ALA A 567 7.46 29.14 -1.85
CA ALA A 567 7.40 28.32 -0.65
C ALA A 567 8.24 27.04 -0.79
N VAL A 568 8.29 26.46 -1.99
CA VAL A 568 9.12 25.27 -2.30
C VAL A 568 10.54 25.61 -2.77
N ALA A 569 10.86 26.89 -2.99
CA ALA A 569 12.18 27.29 -3.44
C ALA A 569 13.23 27.11 -2.33
N VAL A 570 14.39 26.57 -2.71
CA VAL A 570 15.56 26.45 -1.83
C VAL A 570 16.74 27.15 -2.50
N PRO A 571 17.28 28.23 -1.90
CA PRO A 571 16.85 28.87 -0.66
C PRO A 571 15.51 29.59 -0.76
N LYS A 572 14.85 29.77 0.40
CA LYS A 572 13.67 30.63 0.50
C LYS A 572 14.07 32.10 0.44
N SER A 573 13.43 32.86 -0.43
CA SER A 573 13.47 34.32 -0.40
C SER A 573 12.63 34.85 0.77
N GLY A 574 13.01 35.99 1.34
CA GLY A 574 12.04 36.83 2.02
C GLY A 574 11.06 37.40 0.98
N VAL A 575 9.77 37.42 1.28
CA VAL A 575 8.72 37.88 0.36
C VAL A 575 7.92 39.01 0.98
N VAL A 576 7.78 40.13 0.26
CA VAL A 576 6.88 41.24 0.61
C VAL A 576 5.80 41.34 -0.45
N VAL A 577 4.53 41.25 -0.06
CA VAL A 577 3.37 41.43 -0.95
C VAL A 577 2.74 42.78 -0.66
N ALA A 578 2.90 43.73 -1.58
CA ALA A 578 2.12 44.97 -1.57
C ALA A 578 0.67 44.63 -1.96
N HIS A 579 -0.28 44.93 -1.07
CA HIS A 579 -1.70 44.61 -1.21
C HIS A 579 -2.56 45.82 -0.82
N GLY A 580 -3.78 45.91 -1.34
CA GLY A 580 -4.76 46.91 -0.88
C GLY A 580 -5.38 46.55 0.47
N THR A 581 -6.16 47.44 1.08
CA THR A 581 -6.68 47.24 2.44
C THR A 581 -8.02 46.50 2.48
N ASP A 582 -8.84 46.60 1.42
CA ASP A 582 -10.23 46.15 1.42
C ASP A 582 -10.41 44.65 1.63
N THR A 583 -9.55 43.85 0.99
CA THR A 583 -9.60 42.38 1.03
C THR A 583 -8.41 41.76 1.76
N LEU A 584 -7.54 42.58 2.36
CA LEU A 584 -6.39 42.13 3.15
C LEU A 584 -6.79 41.16 4.29
N PRO A 585 -7.89 41.39 5.04
CA PRO A 585 -8.39 40.43 6.03
C PRO A 585 -8.74 39.04 5.49
N TYR A 586 -8.90 38.87 4.17
CA TYR A 586 -9.19 37.58 3.53
C TYR A 586 -7.93 36.99 2.90
N THR A 587 -7.14 37.80 2.17
CA THR A 587 -5.95 37.33 1.46
C THR A 587 -4.81 36.94 2.40
N ALA A 588 -4.56 37.71 3.46
CA ALA A 588 -3.46 37.42 4.39
C ALA A 588 -3.67 36.10 5.17
N PRO A 589 -4.86 35.81 5.75
CA PRO A 589 -5.10 34.50 6.34
C PRO A 589 -5.08 33.37 5.31
N LEU A 590 -5.52 33.58 4.06
CA LEU A 590 -5.43 32.54 3.03
C LEU A 590 -3.97 32.12 2.80
N ALA A 591 -3.06 33.09 2.69
CA ALA A 591 -1.64 32.82 2.59
C ALA A 591 -1.08 32.20 3.88
N HIS A 592 -1.58 32.60 5.06
CA HIS A 592 -1.21 31.96 6.33
C HIS A 592 -1.59 30.49 6.33
N TRP A 593 -2.82 30.15 5.99
CA TRP A 593 -3.30 28.77 5.98
C TRP A 593 -2.59 27.88 4.97
N LEU A 594 -2.10 28.44 3.85
CA LEU A 594 -1.37 27.68 2.83
C LEU A 594 0.14 27.60 3.08
N PHE A 595 0.74 28.64 3.64
CA PHE A 595 2.20 28.80 3.65
C PHE A 595 2.78 29.14 5.02
N GLY A 596 1.97 29.27 6.07
CA GLY A 596 2.41 29.63 7.42
C GLY A 596 3.42 28.65 8.02
N SER A 597 3.25 27.35 7.72
CA SER A 597 4.16 26.27 8.14
C SER A 597 5.30 26.01 7.15
N SER A 598 5.28 26.65 5.98
CA SER A 598 6.28 26.41 4.94
C SER A 598 7.66 26.92 5.32
N GLY A 599 7.80 27.77 6.34
CA GLY A 599 9.06 28.46 6.65
C GLY A 599 9.41 29.61 5.68
N LEU A 600 8.51 29.95 4.74
CA LEU A 600 8.62 31.14 3.91
C LEU A 600 8.42 32.41 4.77
N PRO A 601 9.40 33.33 4.83
CA PRO A 601 9.20 34.63 5.47
C PRO A 601 8.33 35.51 4.57
N LEU A 602 7.02 35.57 4.83
CA LEU A 602 6.04 36.27 4.00
C LEU A 602 5.43 37.46 4.75
N VAL A 603 5.48 38.63 4.13
CA VAL A 603 4.96 39.86 4.73
C VAL A 603 3.99 40.55 3.77
N PHE A 604 2.73 40.71 4.15
CA PHE A 604 1.82 41.60 3.45
C PHE A 604 2.03 43.03 3.93
N ALA A 605 2.10 43.99 3.01
CA ALA A 605 2.23 45.41 3.32
C ALA A 605 1.11 46.18 2.62
N ALA A 606 0.42 47.04 3.37
CA ALA A 606 -0.67 47.87 2.87
C ALA A 606 -0.62 49.28 3.48
N SER A 607 -1.26 50.22 2.79
CA SER A 607 -1.37 51.63 3.16
C SER A 607 -2.78 52.11 2.83
N MET A 608 -3.33 53.04 3.58
CA MET A 608 -4.60 53.70 3.27
C MET A 608 -4.38 54.82 2.24
N GLU A 609 -3.20 55.45 2.27
CA GLU A 609 -2.83 56.54 1.37
C GLU A 609 -1.79 56.09 0.34
N ALA A 610 -1.90 56.60 -0.88
CA ALA A 610 -0.86 56.39 -1.88
C ALA A 610 0.39 57.23 -1.52
N PRO A 611 1.60 56.67 -1.64
CA PRO A 611 2.82 57.38 -1.27
C PRO A 611 3.03 58.60 -2.18
N ALA A 612 3.41 59.73 -1.58
CA ALA A 612 3.65 60.98 -2.30
C ALA A 612 4.87 60.93 -3.25
N SER A 613 5.75 59.93 -3.10
CA SER A 613 6.93 59.72 -3.95
C SER A 613 7.42 58.27 -3.87
N LEU A 614 8.28 57.86 -4.81
CA LEU A 614 8.97 56.55 -4.77
C LEU A 614 9.81 56.35 -3.50
N LYS A 615 10.43 57.43 -3.01
CA LYS A 615 11.19 57.39 -1.75
C LYS A 615 10.28 57.14 -0.54
N ALA A 616 9.06 57.69 -0.56
CA ALA A 616 8.06 57.42 0.47
C ALA A 616 7.53 55.98 0.39
N ALA A 617 7.33 55.43 -0.82
CA ALA A 617 6.97 54.03 -1.02
C ALA A 617 8.04 53.06 -0.49
N ALA A 618 9.31 53.32 -0.82
CA ALA A 618 10.44 52.53 -0.32
C ALA A 618 10.56 52.62 1.21
N ALA A 619 10.37 53.81 1.80
CA ALA A 619 10.36 54.00 3.24
C ALA A 619 9.22 53.22 3.93
N ALA A 620 8.02 53.21 3.35
CA ALA A 620 6.88 52.45 3.87
C ALA A 620 7.10 50.92 3.81
N LEU A 621 7.79 50.43 2.77
CA LEU A 621 8.09 49.02 2.58
C LEU A 621 9.35 48.54 3.31
N LYS A 622 10.13 49.44 3.92
CA LYS A 622 11.39 49.12 4.61
C LYS A 622 11.21 48.16 5.78
N ALA A 623 10.30 48.47 6.71
CA ALA A 623 10.05 47.59 7.86
C ALA A 623 9.52 46.19 7.43
N PRO A 624 8.57 46.09 6.48
CA PRO A 624 8.20 44.81 5.87
C PRO A 624 9.38 44.05 5.25
N ALA A 625 10.25 44.73 4.50
CA ALA A 625 11.41 44.12 3.86
C ALA A 625 12.43 43.58 4.88
N LEU A 626 12.73 44.34 5.94
CA LEU A 626 13.59 43.88 7.03
C LEU A 626 12.98 42.68 7.78
N ARG A 627 11.66 42.68 7.98
CA ARG A 627 10.96 41.52 8.56
C ARG A 627 11.11 40.29 7.66
N ALA A 628 10.90 40.42 6.36
CA ALA A 628 11.07 39.31 5.41
C ALA A 628 12.53 38.81 5.37
N LEU A 629 13.52 39.71 5.45
CA LEU A 629 14.95 39.38 5.44
C LEU A 629 15.47 38.79 6.75
N SER A 630 14.73 38.95 7.86
CA SER A 630 15.09 38.34 9.16
C SER A 630 15.09 36.81 9.12
N GLY A 631 14.41 36.21 8.14
CA GLY A 631 14.38 34.76 7.94
C GLY A 631 13.45 34.00 8.89
N SER A 632 12.72 34.68 9.79
CA SER A 632 11.67 34.00 10.55
C SER A 632 10.50 33.68 9.61
N GLY A 633 10.28 32.39 9.37
CA GLY A 633 9.15 31.93 8.57
C GLY A 633 7.80 32.33 9.15
N GLY A 634 6.77 32.29 8.30
CA GLY A 634 5.39 32.61 8.65
C GLY A 634 4.88 33.85 7.94
N VAL A 635 3.59 34.15 8.13
CA VAL A 635 2.89 35.25 7.45
C VAL A 635 2.59 36.38 8.43
N THR A 636 3.08 37.57 8.13
CA THR A 636 2.86 38.79 8.93
C THR A 636 2.22 39.87 8.06
N VAL A 637 1.43 40.76 8.66
CA VAL A 637 0.80 41.89 7.98
C VAL A 637 1.37 43.19 8.53
N PHE A 638 1.63 44.16 7.66
CA PHE A 638 2.02 45.52 8.00
C PHE A 638 1.04 46.51 7.38
N VAL A 639 0.39 47.32 8.21
CA VAL A 639 -0.47 48.42 7.76
C VAL A 639 -0.06 49.68 8.48
N GLU A 640 0.23 50.75 7.75
CA GLU A 640 0.65 52.05 8.32
C GLU A 640 1.81 51.91 9.33
N GLY A 641 2.78 51.04 9.02
CA GLY A 641 3.96 50.79 9.85
C GLY A 641 3.73 49.93 11.10
N ARG A 642 2.49 49.47 11.35
CA ARG A 642 2.15 48.56 12.47
C ARG A 642 2.09 47.12 11.99
N SER A 643 2.61 46.21 12.82
CA SER A 643 2.63 44.77 12.53
C SER A 643 1.44 44.07 13.18
N TYR A 644 0.79 43.19 12.40
CA TYR A 644 -0.33 42.36 12.83
C TYR A 644 -0.10 40.90 12.40
N PRO A 645 -0.60 39.92 13.17
CA PRO A 645 -0.82 38.56 12.70
C PRO A 645 -1.70 38.53 11.44
N ALA A 646 -1.44 37.56 10.56
CA ALA A 646 -2.23 37.38 9.35
C ALA A 646 -3.63 36.80 9.61
N VAL A 647 -3.78 36.00 10.66
CA VAL A 647 -5.05 35.45 11.12
C VAL A 647 -5.73 36.37 12.13
N ASN A 648 -7.05 36.32 12.15
CA ASN A 648 -7.94 37.16 12.95
C ASN A 648 -7.77 38.67 12.74
N LEU A 649 -7.22 39.06 11.59
CA LEU A 649 -7.15 40.45 11.19
C LEU A 649 -8.54 40.95 10.82
N LYS A 650 -8.96 42.09 11.40
CA LYS A 650 -10.23 42.75 11.11
C LYS A 650 -10.00 44.20 10.71
N PHE A 651 -10.77 44.65 9.72
CA PHE A 651 -10.86 46.06 9.36
C PHE A 651 -12.10 46.66 10.02
N GLU A 652 -11.91 47.52 11.03
CA GLU A 652 -12.97 48.08 11.87
C GLU A 652 -13.38 49.49 11.43
N ARG A 653 -12.45 50.28 10.90
CA ARG A 653 -12.71 51.68 10.50
C ARG A 653 -11.71 52.19 9.48
N LEU A 654 -12.11 53.20 8.72
CA LEU A 654 -11.24 53.97 7.80
C LEU A 654 -10.34 54.93 8.58
N ALA A 655 -9.27 54.42 9.21
CA ALA A 655 -8.25 55.21 9.92
C ALA A 655 -6.89 54.50 9.91
N SER A 656 -5.81 55.19 10.30
CA SER A 656 -4.45 54.61 10.35
C SER A 656 -4.28 53.49 11.38
N ASP A 657 -5.20 53.38 12.34
CA ASP A 657 -5.34 52.28 13.29
C ASP A 657 -6.62 51.47 13.03
N GLY A 658 -7.09 51.48 11.79
CA GLY A 658 -8.32 50.83 11.36
C GLY A 658 -8.31 49.31 11.39
N PHE A 659 -7.12 48.72 11.55
CA PHE A 659 -6.93 47.29 11.65
C PHE A 659 -6.70 46.86 13.10
N ARG A 660 -7.33 45.75 13.48
CA ARG A 660 -7.17 45.13 14.79
C ARG A 660 -7.07 43.62 14.63
N THR A 661 -6.30 42.98 15.52
CA THR A 661 -6.31 41.52 15.66
C THR A 661 -7.33 41.15 16.71
N TRP A 662 -8.38 40.43 16.31
CA TRP A 662 -9.36 39.88 17.24
C TRP A 662 -8.81 38.63 17.94
N ASN A 663 -9.21 38.44 19.19
CA ASN A 663 -8.83 37.27 20.00
C ASN A 663 -7.31 37.01 20.07
N PRO A 664 -6.46 38.03 20.32
CA PRO A 664 -5.00 37.88 20.25
C PRO A 664 -4.43 36.87 21.25
N GLY A 665 -5.12 36.64 22.37
CA GLY A 665 -4.74 35.65 23.39
C GLY A 665 -4.87 34.19 22.93
N HIS A 666 -5.63 33.92 21.87
CA HIS A 666 -5.92 32.57 21.38
C HIS A 666 -5.16 32.21 20.10
N LEU A 667 -4.27 33.07 19.61
CA LEU A 667 -3.54 32.84 18.35
C LEU A 667 -2.69 31.58 18.37
N ALA A 668 -2.13 31.22 19.55
CA ALA A 668 -1.33 30.02 19.72
C ALA A 668 -2.18 28.73 19.80
N GLU A 669 -3.49 28.87 20.03
CA GLU A 669 -4.46 27.77 20.11
C GLU A 669 -5.14 27.50 18.77
N LEU A 670 -4.85 28.33 17.77
CA LEU A 670 -5.40 28.17 16.43
C LEU A 670 -4.84 26.91 15.75
N PRO A 671 -5.60 26.31 14.83
CA PRO A 671 -5.15 25.18 14.03
C PRO A 671 -3.82 25.47 13.33
N VAL A 672 -3.02 24.43 13.11
CA VAL A 672 -1.78 24.54 12.35
C VAL A 672 -2.10 24.83 10.88
N PRO A 673 -1.36 25.72 10.19
CA PRO A 673 -1.49 25.90 8.76
C PRO A 673 -1.34 24.61 7.97
N LEU A 674 -2.10 24.51 6.87
CA LEU A 674 -2.01 23.44 5.89
C LEU A 674 -0.70 23.55 5.09
N ASP A 675 -0.31 22.43 4.46
CA ASP A 675 0.83 22.42 3.54
C ASP A 675 0.38 22.71 2.10
N GLY A 676 0.51 23.97 1.69
CA GLY A 676 0.25 24.42 0.31
C GLY A 676 1.35 24.05 -0.68
N GLY A 677 2.38 23.28 -0.31
CA GLY A 677 3.50 22.92 -1.19
C GLY A 677 3.07 22.21 -2.48
N VAL A 678 2.02 21.38 -2.42
CA VAL A 678 1.44 20.68 -3.58
C VAL A 678 0.99 21.64 -4.69
N LEU A 679 0.61 22.87 -4.34
CA LEU A 679 0.16 23.88 -5.30
C LEU A 679 1.27 24.35 -6.24
N ALA A 680 2.55 24.16 -5.88
CA ALA A 680 3.67 24.53 -6.74
C ALA A 680 3.77 23.67 -8.01
N GLU A 681 3.21 22.47 -7.98
CA GLU A 681 3.21 21.53 -9.11
C GLU A 681 1.99 21.70 -10.03
N LEU A 682 0.97 22.43 -9.57
CA LEU A 682 -0.26 22.63 -10.32
C LEU A 682 -0.13 23.79 -11.31
N PRO A 683 -0.68 23.67 -12.53
CA PRO A 683 -0.87 24.82 -13.40
C PRO A 683 -1.74 25.88 -12.73
N GLU A 684 -1.46 27.16 -12.98
CA GLU A 684 -2.26 28.28 -12.44
C GLU A 684 -3.76 28.14 -12.75
N GLU A 685 -4.07 27.63 -13.95
CA GLU A 685 -5.44 27.32 -14.38
C GLU A 685 -6.16 26.31 -13.47
N GLU A 686 -5.44 25.34 -12.93
CA GLU A 686 -5.99 24.36 -12.00
C GLU A 686 -6.22 24.98 -10.62
N ILE A 687 -5.28 25.82 -10.15
CA ILE A 687 -5.45 26.60 -8.90
C ILE A 687 -6.69 27.49 -9.02
N ARG A 688 -6.85 28.17 -10.17
CA ARG A 688 -8.03 28.98 -10.47
C ARG A 688 -9.31 28.15 -10.41
N ARG A 689 -9.36 27.02 -11.12
CA ARG A 689 -10.53 26.14 -11.14
C ARG A 689 -10.92 25.68 -9.73
N ARG A 690 -9.94 25.35 -8.89
CA ARG A 690 -10.18 24.95 -7.49
C ARG A 690 -10.74 26.11 -6.66
N LEU A 691 -10.19 27.32 -6.79
CA LEU A 691 -10.73 28.51 -6.12
C LEU A 691 -12.14 28.85 -6.59
N GLU A 692 -12.44 28.76 -7.88
CA GLU A 692 -13.77 28.99 -8.46
C GLU A 692 -14.79 27.96 -7.94
N ALA A 693 -14.40 26.70 -7.86
CA ALA A 693 -15.27 25.65 -7.35
C ALA A 693 -15.50 25.78 -5.84
N ALA A 694 -14.46 26.14 -5.07
CA ALA A 694 -14.57 26.43 -3.65
C ALA A 694 -15.54 27.60 -3.39
N THR A 695 -15.27 28.76 -4.02
CA THR A 695 -16.07 29.98 -3.86
C THR A 695 -17.51 29.82 -4.36
N ARG A 696 -17.75 29.07 -5.45
CA ARG A 696 -19.11 28.74 -5.92
C ARG A 696 -19.92 27.91 -4.92
N SER A 697 -19.25 27.14 -4.07
CA SER A 697 -19.89 26.25 -3.09
C SER A 697 -20.05 26.86 -1.71
N LEU A 698 -19.65 28.12 -1.50
CA LEU A 698 -19.48 28.72 -0.18
C LEU A 698 -20.40 29.94 -0.02
N ALA A 699 -21.10 30.03 1.11
CA ALA A 699 -21.81 31.23 1.54
C ALA A 699 -21.39 31.69 2.94
N VAL A 700 -21.11 33.00 3.10
CA VAL A 700 -20.97 33.63 4.42
C VAL A 700 -22.31 34.27 4.78
N VAL A 701 -22.91 33.85 5.89
CA VAL A 701 -24.26 34.27 6.30
C VAL A 701 -24.19 34.87 7.70
N LYS A 702 -24.43 36.18 7.77
CA LYS A 702 -24.61 36.86 9.04
C LYS A 702 -26.02 36.59 9.58
N ILE A 703 -26.10 36.04 10.80
CA ILE A 703 -27.40 35.77 11.42
C ILE A 703 -28.00 37.07 11.97
N TYR A 704 -29.28 37.32 11.71
CA TYR A 704 -30.00 38.48 12.25
C TYR A 704 -31.43 38.12 12.65
N PRO A 705 -32.06 38.89 13.54
CA PRO A 705 -33.43 38.60 13.99
C PRO A 705 -34.41 38.60 12.81
N GLY A 706 -35.13 37.49 12.63
CA GLY A 706 -36.08 37.32 11.52
C GLY A 706 -35.49 36.71 10.25
N LEU A 707 -34.20 36.33 10.22
CA LEU A 707 -33.63 35.56 9.12
C LEU A 707 -34.39 34.24 8.96
N ARG A 708 -35.03 34.09 7.80
CA ARG A 708 -35.78 32.91 7.41
C ARG A 708 -34.85 31.80 6.92
N VAL A 709 -35.03 30.58 7.42
CA VAL A 709 -34.17 29.43 7.08
C VAL A 709 -34.24 29.07 5.60
N GLU A 710 -35.38 29.37 4.96
CA GLU A 710 -35.60 29.09 3.54
C GLU A 710 -34.61 29.83 2.63
N PHE A 711 -34.01 30.94 3.10
CA PHE A 711 -32.93 31.60 2.36
C PHE A 711 -31.64 30.81 2.36
N ILE A 712 -31.31 30.14 3.47
CA ILE A 712 -30.14 29.26 3.55
C ILE A 712 -30.40 28.01 2.71
N GLU A 713 -31.61 27.45 2.78
CA GLU A 713 -32.02 26.32 1.94
C GLU A 713 -32.03 26.66 0.44
N ALA A 714 -32.38 27.89 0.07
CA ALA A 714 -32.30 28.37 -1.31
C ALA A 714 -30.85 28.43 -1.80
N LEU A 715 -29.91 28.88 -0.95
CA LEU A 715 -28.48 28.84 -1.26
C LEU A 715 -27.99 27.39 -1.45
N MET A 716 -28.45 26.46 -0.61
CA MET A 716 -28.15 25.02 -0.78
C MET A 716 -28.67 24.50 -2.12
N SER A 717 -29.89 24.88 -2.47
CA SER A 717 -30.52 24.50 -3.74
C SER A 717 -29.79 25.10 -4.95
N ALA A 718 -29.10 26.23 -4.79
CA ALA A 718 -28.24 26.85 -5.79
C ALA A 718 -26.84 26.21 -5.87
N GLY A 719 -26.53 25.21 -5.04
CA GLY A 719 -25.26 24.48 -5.04
C GLY A 719 -24.28 24.87 -3.93
N CYS A 720 -24.66 25.76 -3.01
CA CYS A 720 -23.85 26.04 -1.83
C CYS A 720 -23.86 24.83 -0.89
N SER A 721 -22.68 24.37 -0.49
CA SER A 721 -22.52 23.24 0.41
C SER A 721 -21.66 23.55 1.63
N ASN A 722 -21.06 24.74 1.69
CA ASN A 722 -20.28 25.19 2.83
C ASN A 722 -20.82 26.54 3.29
N PHE A 723 -21.16 26.64 4.58
CA PHE A 723 -21.71 27.85 5.16
C PHE A 723 -20.81 28.32 6.30
N VAL A 724 -20.38 29.58 6.26
CA VAL A 724 -19.80 30.26 7.42
C VAL A 724 -20.89 31.11 8.04
N LEU A 725 -21.40 30.70 9.21
CA LEU A 725 -22.48 31.38 9.91
C LEU A 725 -21.90 32.30 10.99
N GLU A 726 -22.18 33.61 10.90
CA GLU A 726 -21.83 34.54 11.97
C GLU A 726 -22.94 34.55 13.02
N LEU A 727 -22.70 33.86 14.13
CA LEU A 727 -23.62 33.74 15.26
C LEU A 727 -23.50 34.92 16.22
N TYR A 728 -24.44 35.03 17.16
CA TYR A 728 -24.39 36.06 18.19
C TYR A 728 -23.47 35.64 19.34
N ASP A 729 -22.73 36.60 19.88
CA ASP A 729 -21.90 36.44 21.08
C ASP A 729 -20.96 35.22 20.96
N THR A 730 -20.88 34.34 21.97
CA THR A 730 -20.02 33.15 21.96
C THR A 730 -20.62 31.94 21.22
N GLY A 731 -21.57 32.15 20.30
CA GLY A 731 -22.14 31.06 19.46
C GLY A 731 -23.63 30.83 19.60
N THR A 732 -24.39 31.80 20.11
CA THR A 732 -25.85 31.67 20.29
C THR A 732 -26.61 32.00 19.00
N ALA A 733 -27.71 31.29 18.76
CA ALA A 733 -28.58 31.54 17.62
C ALA A 733 -30.01 31.02 17.83
N PRO A 734 -30.99 31.38 16.98
CA PRO A 734 -32.36 30.87 17.08
C PRO A 734 -32.41 29.36 16.78
N GLY A 735 -32.75 28.55 17.80
CA GLY A 735 -32.80 27.08 17.70
C GLY A 735 -34.15 26.43 18.05
N GLY A 736 -35.17 27.22 18.38
CA GLY A 736 -36.53 26.71 18.68
C GLY A 736 -37.28 26.23 17.43
N SER A 737 -38.41 25.54 17.58
CA SER A 737 -39.25 25.09 16.46
C SER A 737 -40.00 26.27 15.83
N SER A 738 -39.43 26.86 14.79
CA SER A 738 -40.00 27.98 14.04
C SER A 738 -39.31 28.11 12.66
N PRO A 739 -39.90 28.84 11.69
CA PRO A 739 -39.25 29.12 10.39
C PRO A 739 -37.92 29.90 10.46
N TYR A 740 -37.47 30.25 11.67
CA TYR A 740 -36.22 30.94 11.94
C TYR A 740 -35.18 30.01 12.57
N SER A 741 -35.47 28.71 12.71
CA SER A 741 -34.64 27.73 13.40
C SER A 741 -33.41 27.32 12.60
N LEU A 742 -32.23 27.81 12.96
CA LEU A 742 -31.00 27.35 12.32
C LEU A 742 -30.75 25.86 12.54
N ARG A 743 -31.29 25.29 13.62
CA ARG A 743 -31.24 23.85 13.89
C ARG A 743 -31.86 23.03 12.73
N GLU A 744 -33.00 23.48 12.22
CA GLU A 744 -33.68 22.81 11.10
C GLU A 744 -32.89 22.97 9.79
N ALA A 745 -32.35 24.17 9.54
CA ALA A 745 -31.49 24.43 8.38
C ALA A 745 -30.22 23.55 8.38
N ILE A 746 -29.56 23.43 9.53
CA ILE A 746 -28.34 22.62 9.67
C ILE A 746 -28.65 21.14 9.47
N ARG A 747 -29.73 20.64 10.08
CA ARG A 747 -30.17 19.25 9.89
C ARG A 747 -30.47 18.95 8.42
N PHE A 748 -31.25 19.81 7.77
CA PHE A 748 -31.60 19.70 6.35
C PHE A 748 -30.37 19.74 5.44
N GLY A 749 -29.42 20.62 5.74
CA GLY A 749 -28.16 20.73 5.00
C GLY A 749 -27.27 19.51 5.21
N ARG A 750 -27.15 18.99 6.44
CA ARG A 750 -26.35 17.79 6.74
C ARG A 750 -26.81 16.58 5.93
N GLU A 751 -28.10 16.37 5.79
CA GLU A 751 -28.68 15.30 4.95
C GLU A 751 -28.29 15.43 3.46
N ARG A 752 -27.91 16.64 3.01
CA ARG A 752 -27.42 16.95 1.66
C ARG A 752 -25.90 17.16 1.62
N GLY A 753 -25.21 16.74 2.68
CA GLY A 753 -23.77 16.84 2.84
C GLY A 753 -23.24 18.26 3.05
N ALA A 754 -24.09 19.26 3.31
CA ALA A 754 -23.63 20.62 3.59
C ALA A 754 -22.96 20.71 4.97
N ALA A 755 -21.94 21.56 5.07
CA ALA A 755 -21.19 21.84 6.28
C ALA A 755 -21.46 23.26 6.78
N PHE A 756 -21.54 23.43 8.10
CA PHE A 756 -21.83 24.70 8.75
C PHE A 756 -20.74 25.03 9.77
N TYR A 757 -19.93 26.03 9.45
CA TYR A 757 -18.83 26.53 10.26
C TYR A 757 -19.28 27.81 10.96
N CYS A 758 -19.19 27.87 12.29
CA CYS A 758 -19.79 28.95 13.08
C CYS A 758 -18.72 29.86 13.67
N THR A 759 -18.78 31.15 13.33
CA THR A 759 -17.96 32.24 13.86
C THR A 759 -18.83 33.23 14.64
N SER A 760 -18.22 34.20 15.32
CA SER A 760 -18.94 35.25 16.05
C SER A 760 -19.02 36.55 15.24
N GLN A 761 -20.12 37.28 15.41
CA GLN A 761 -20.25 38.66 14.95
C GLN A 761 -19.46 39.66 15.81
N GLN A 762 -18.99 39.25 16.99
CA GLN A 762 -18.21 40.06 17.93
C GLN A 762 -16.83 39.44 18.19
N GLU A 763 -15.92 40.21 18.79
CA GLU A 763 -14.67 39.66 19.30
C GLU A 763 -14.98 38.71 20.47
N GLY A 764 -14.78 37.42 20.25
CA GLY A 764 -15.03 36.35 21.22
C GLY A 764 -14.72 34.98 20.65
N VAL A 765 -14.79 33.96 21.50
CA VAL A 765 -14.58 32.56 21.14
C VAL A 765 -15.93 31.88 20.99
N VAL A 766 -16.18 31.25 19.84
CA VAL A 766 -17.36 30.40 19.65
C VAL A 766 -17.08 29.04 20.26
N ASP A 767 -17.75 28.74 21.37
CA ASP A 767 -17.79 27.41 21.96
C ASP A 767 -19.25 26.92 22.05
N PHE A 768 -19.46 25.63 21.80
CA PHE A 768 -20.79 25.01 21.88
C PHE A 768 -21.01 24.26 23.21
N SER A 769 -20.16 24.54 24.21
CA SER A 769 -20.21 23.88 25.52
C SER A 769 -21.00 24.68 26.56
N THR A 770 -21.12 25.99 26.39
CA THR A 770 -21.68 26.90 27.41
C THR A 770 -23.19 27.08 27.33
N TYR A 771 -23.74 27.37 26.14
CA TYR A 771 -25.16 27.68 25.97
C TYR A 771 -25.96 26.53 25.36
N VAL A 772 -27.16 26.26 25.89
CA VAL A 772 -28.06 25.19 25.40
C VAL A 772 -28.37 25.35 23.91
N THR A 773 -28.62 26.58 23.45
CA THR A 773 -28.92 26.85 22.03
C THR A 773 -27.73 26.52 21.12
N ALA A 774 -26.52 26.85 21.55
CA ALA A 774 -25.29 26.56 20.82
C ALA A 774 -24.99 25.04 20.80
N HIS A 775 -25.20 24.37 21.94
CA HIS A 775 -25.07 22.91 22.06
C HIS A 775 -26.06 22.14 21.16
N GLU A 776 -27.28 22.66 20.98
CA GLU A 776 -28.25 22.06 20.07
C GLU A 776 -27.84 22.19 18.59
N LEU A 777 -27.17 23.28 18.19
CA LEU A 777 -26.61 23.39 16.84
C LEU A 777 -25.47 22.39 16.63
N TRP A 778 -24.63 22.19 17.65
CA TRP A 778 -23.56 21.20 17.62
C TRP A 778 -24.07 19.78 17.38
N LYS A 779 -25.16 19.38 18.08
CA LYS A 779 -25.79 18.07 17.88
C LYS A 779 -26.30 17.85 16.46
N GLU A 780 -26.72 18.91 15.76
CA GLU A 780 -27.13 18.81 14.36
C GLU A 780 -25.94 18.80 13.39
N GLY A 781 -24.71 19.05 13.85
CA GLY A 781 -23.49 18.97 13.06
C GLY A 781 -22.89 20.32 12.69
N ALA A 782 -23.26 21.41 13.37
CA ALA A 782 -22.51 22.66 13.25
C ALA A 782 -21.13 22.54 13.90
N VAL A 783 -20.14 23.18 13.30
CA VAL A 783 -18.74 23.15 13.73
C VAL A 783 -18.36 24.51 14.32
N PRO A 784 -17.99 24.60 15.61
CA PRO A 784 -17.53 25.85 16.18
C PRO A 784 -16.11 26.17 15.68
N MET A 785 -15.90 27.38 15.17
CA MET A 785 -14.58 27.81 14.67
C MET A 785 -13.70 28.46 15.75
N GLY A 786 -14.10 28.33 17.02
CA GLY A 786 -13.34 28.81 18.17
C GLY A 786 -13.09 30.32 18.09
N ALA A 787 -11.81 30.70 18.18
CA ALA A 787 -11.38 32.09 18.17
C ALA A 787 -11.24 32.70 16.76
N LEU A 788 -11.58 31.97 15.69
CA LEU A 788 -11.39 32.46 14.33
C LEU A 788 -12.41 33.54 13.95
N THR A 789 -11.92 34.61 13.32
CA THR A 789 -12.79 35.56 12.63
C THR A 789 -13.44 34.92 11.40
N THR A 790 -14.57 35.47 10.95
CA THR A 790 -15.25 35.03 9.71
C THR A 790 -14.32 34.99 8.51
N GLU A 791 -13.47 36.01 8.32
CA GLU A 791 -12.53 36.08 7.20
C GLU A 791 -11.43 35.00 7.31
N SER A 792 -10.97 34.73 8.52
CA SER A 792 -9.96 33.69 8.76
C SER A 792 -10.53 32.28 8.58
N ALA A 793 -11.77 32.04 9.02
CA ALA A 793 -12.48 30.78 8.81
C ALA A 793 -12.82 30.56 7.33
N TYR A 794 -13.29 31.59 6.64
CA TYR A 794 -13.51 31.60 5.19
C TYR A 794 -12.23 31.25 4.43
N ALA A 795 -11.11 31.93 4.77
CA ALA A 795 -9.83 31.69 4.14
C ALA A 795 -9.29 30.27 4.41
N ARG A 796 -9.52 29.72 5.61
CA ARG A 796 -9.15 28.35 5.96
C ARG A 796 -9.88 27.34 5.08
N LEU A 797 -11.18 27.55 4.88
CA LEU A 797 -12.01 26.69 4.04
C LEU A 797 -11.54 26.72 2.57
N LEU A 798 -11.20 27.90 2.04
CA LEU A 798 -10.60 28.01 0.70
C LEU A 798 -9.25 27.27 0.62
N ALA A 799 -8.40 27.41 1.64
CA ALA A 799 -7.11 26.73 1.69
C ALA A 799 -7.28 25.20 1.73
N ALA A 800 -8.23 24.69 2.52
CA ALA A 800 -8.56 23.26 2.58
C ALA A 800 -9.00 22.72 1.22
N TRP A 801 -9.84 23.48 0.50
CA TRP A 801 -10.29 23.12 -0.85
C TRP A 801 -9.17 23.11 -1.88
N LEU A 802 -8.28 24.11 -1.81
CA LEU A 802 -7.12 24.21 -2.67
C LEU A 802 -6.18 23.00 -2.51
N VAL A 803 -5.88 22.62 -1.27
CA VAL A 803 -4.98 21.51 -0.95
C VAL A 803 -5.61 20.16 -1.29
N ALA A 804 -6.85 19.91 -0.86
CA ALA A 804 -7.53 18.63 -1.10
C ALA A 804 -7.88 18.41 -2.57
N GLY A 805 -8.33 19.46 -3.28
CA GLY A 805 -8.80 19.36 -4.66
C GLY A 805 -10.22 18.79 -4.81
N ASP A 806 -10.83 18.30 -3.74
CA ASP A 806 -12.21 17.82 -3.70
C ASP A 806 -12.90 18.19 -2.37
N ARG A 807 -14.22 17.99 -2.34
CA ARG A 807 -15.10 18.39 -1.24
C ARG A 807 -14.91 17.52 0.02
N GLU A 808 -14.63 16.24 -0.12
CA GLU A 808 -14.53 15.31 1.00
C GLU A 808 -13.22 15.52 1.75
N GLY A 809 -12.11 15.67 1.02
CA GLY A 809 -10.82 16.02 1.58
C GLY A 809 -10.83 17.41 2.23
N ALA A 810 -11.48 18.41 1.61
CA ALA A 810 -11.58 19.75 2.20
C ALA A 810 -12.34 19.74 3.54
N ARG A 811 -13.38 18.91 3.65
CA ARG A 811 -14.13 18.72 4.89
C ARG A 811 -13.27 18.03 5.95
N SER A 812 -12.54 16.98 5.58
CA SER A 812 -11.62 16.29 6.51
C SER A 812 -10.57 17.25 7.07
N LEU A 813 -9.98 18.12 6.24
CA LEU A 813 -9.01 19.14 6.68
C LEU A 813 -9.60 20.24 7.57
N MET A 814 -10.92 20.43 7.55
CA MET A 814 -11.60 21.41 8.41
C MET A 814 -12.04 20.79 9.75
N GLU A 815 -12.25 19.47 9.80
CA GLU A 815 -12.60 18.71 11.01
C GLU A 815 -11.35 18.36 11.85
N HIS A 816 -10.17 18.25 11.22
CA HIS A 816 -8.85 18.12 11.85
C HIS A 816 -8.20 19.48 12.13
#